data_AF-A0A2K8NYS5-F1
#
_entry.id   AF-A0A2K8NYS5-F1
#
_cell.length_a   1.000
_cell.length_b   1.000
_cell.length_c   1.000
_cell.angle_alpha   90.00
_cell.angle_beta   90.00
_cell.angle_gamma   90.00
#
_symmetry.space_group_name_H-M   'P 1'
#
loop_
_entity.id
_entity.type
_entity.pdbx_description
1 polymer ?
#
loop_
_entity_poly.entity_id
_entity_poly.type
_entity_poly.pdbx_seq_one_letter_code
_entity_poly.pdbx_strand_id
1 'polypeptide(L)'
;MEKEIFKNKYSKQLDLILPLVGGVENFNNHYNCMTRLRMNIIDKEKVKIDQLTKLPFIKGSVWKGTELQLIIGGEVYKLKDALDVVINGYVQSKTISTTKEIIPQKSLKDKFIGSISGVMVPIIPILMASGLLMGLRSILVQTGAVVSPGRNVPIESLDWLSALFYIISEVGIGFVGIFICISTVKFMGGNTIMGAFVGLAIASPYLTWISGYELFNIWIIDFKIMAYKNQLLPHIIAGIIYVLSDNWIKKWMPTTVDIVFRPFLAFLVSVISIFLILGPILSIIESLVNQGVTWMGNFPYGIGAGIFAFLWQPLVLTGMHLAVATPLIATTTPEAPNVLYGVMQIAVLAQSAAALAVAIKAQNPEVKQTAYGSIPAGLFGITEPIIYGVNLPRILPFVAASIGAGVGGLVAALSGLAAYTPGGAGLLAVTRYISGGPDMIALFFMGVGIAWACSFILTFVFYKERQSEKHEIKKANKLLIKYIKSINVNLSKESNTLFKNKLVLLEHFLTKQILILIKDFEKNLWKFLKLEIKKNHLKEKEELIKSKFLKKSDKYIEKNKQKYNYFLKKSEQFNYNEKIHNIETQISKILIEKKSKQYEYNKMQQNFLILAENIINDIEKHNKNFVLDNIMNNYYNAINSLYISYKMTERKDNLFELPKKRWGKKHEK
;
A
#
# COMPACT_ATOMS: atom_id res chain seq x y z
N MET A 1 -20.45 -38.90 -0.43
CA MET A 1 -19.88 -38.76 -1.79
C MET A 1 -19.22 -37.40 -1.86
N GLU A 2 -17.93 -37.34 -1.53
CA GLU A 2 -17.13 -36.12 -1.60
C GLU A 2 -17.00 -35.69 -3.06
N LYS A 3 -17.28 -34.41 -3.35
CA LYS A 3 -17.07 -33.81 -4.66
C LYS A 3 -15.56 -33.74 -4.91
N GLU A 4 -15.03 -34.58 -5.80
CA GLU A 4 -13.69 -34.43 -6.34
C GLU A 4 -13.54 -33.04 -6.96
N ILE A 5 -12.70 -32.22 -6.33
CA ILE A 5 -12.30 -30.90 -6.82
C ILE A 5 -11.51 -31.13 -8.12
N PHE A 6 -12.01 -30.59 -9.24
CA PHE A 6 -11.34 -30.64 -10.54
C PHE A 6 -9.93 -30.04 -10.46
N LYS A 7 -8.89 -30.88 -10.30
CA LYS A 7 -7.48 -30.47 -10.42
C LYS A 7 -7.09 -30.32 -11.89
N ASN A 8 -6.54 -29.17 -12.27
CA ASN A 8 -5.98 -28.91 -13.60
C ASN A 8 -4.84 -29.91 -13.93
N LYS A 9 -4.68 -30.31 -15.21
CA LYS A 9 -3.67 -31.25 -15.74
C LYS A 9 -2.28 -31.03 -15.13
N TYR A 10 -1.81 -29.78 -15.08
CA TYR A 10 -0.48 -29.43 -14.57
C TYR A 10 -0.35 -29.57 -13.04
N SER A 11 -1.45 -29.38 -12.30
CA SER A 11 -1.47 -29.63 -10.85
C SER A 11 -1.31 -31.12 -10.55
N LYS A 12 -1.96 -31.99 -11.33
CA LYS A 12 -1.79 -33.45 -11.20
C LYS A 12 -0.36 -33.90 -11.54
N GLN A 13 0.26 -33.25 -12.52
CA GLN A 13 1.67 -33.49 -12.87
C GLN A 13 2.64 -33.07 -11.75
N LEU A 14 2.36 -31.95 -11.07
CA LEU A 14 3.17 -31.50 -9.93
C LEU A 14 3.03 -32.39 -8.69
N ASP A 15 1.83 -32.92 -8.44
CA ASP A 15 1.61 -33.90 -7.35
C ASP A 15 2.52 -35.14 -7.52
N LEU A 16 2.92 -35.47 -8.75
CA LEU A 16 3.87 -36.55 -9.06
C LEU A 16 5.33 -36.09 -8.98
N ILE A 17 5.66 -34.87 -9.38
CA ILE A 17 7.04 -34.36 -9.39
C ILE A 17 7.54 -34.01 -7.98
N LEU A 18 6.73 -33.29 -7.19
CA LEU A 18 7.17 -32.71 -5.91
C LEU A 18 7.69 -33.75 -4.90
N PRO A 19 7.03 -34.90 -4.68
CA PRO A 19 7.54 -35.93 -3.78
C PRO A 19 8.88 -36.52 -4.27
N LEU A 20 9.09 -36.58 -5.59
CA LEU A 20 10.27 -37.17 -6.20
C LEU A 20 11.47 -36.21 -6.21
N VAL A 21 11.27 -34.92 -6.01
CA VAL A 21 12.36 -33.93 -5.87
C VAL A 21 12.65 -33.56 -4.41
N GLY A 22 12.03 -34.23 -3.44
CA GLY A 22 12.22 -33.96 -2.01
C GLY A 22 11.32 -32.86 -1.44
N GLY A 23 10.25 -32.49 -2.14
CA GLY A 23 9.30 -31.45 -1.72
C GLY A 23 9.71 -30.02 -2.07
N VAL A 24 8.82 -29.07 -1.78
CA VAL A 24 9.03 -27.63 -2.05
C VAL A 24 10.23 -27.06 -1.26
N GLU A 25 10.55 -27.67 -0.13
CA GLU A 25 11.67 -27.30 0.74
C GLU A 25 13.05 -27.70 0.21
N ASN A 26 13.13 -28.53 -0.84
CA ASN A 26 14.39 -29.06 -1.34
C ASN A 26 14.97 -28.27 -2.54
N PHE A 27 14.42 -27.11 -2.87
CA PHE A 27 14.98 -26.23 -3.90
C PHE A 27 14.75 -24.76 -3.57
N ASN A 28 15.76 -23.93 -3.85
CA ASN A 28 15.74 -22.50 -3.50
C ASN A 28 15.16 -21.61 -4.59
N ASN A 29 15.26 -22.05 -5.84
CA ASN A 29 14.81 -21.26 -6.99
C ASN A 29 14.35 -22.20 -8.11
N HIS A 30 13.33 -21.79 -8.84
CA HIS A 30 12.78 -22.52 -9.96
C HIS A 30 12.38 -21.57 -11.07
N TYR A 31 12.67 -21.95 -12.31
CA TYR A 31 12.32 -21.19 -13.50
C TYR A 31 12.23 -22.14 -14.69
N ASN A 32 11.72 -21.66 -15.82
CA ASN A 32 11.66 -22.46 -17.03
C ASN A 32 12.30 -21.72 -18.20
N CYS A 33 12.92 -22.48 -19.11
CA CYS A 33 13.22 -22.00 -20.45
C CYS A 33 12.12 -22.45 -21.42
N MET A 34 12.43 -22.56 -22.72
CA MET A 34 11.46 -22.92 -23.76
C MET A 34 10.92 -24.35 -23.62
N THR A 35 11.74 -25.30 -23.15
CA THR A 35 11.36 -26.72 -23.07
C THR A 35 11.68 -27.41 -21.75
N ARG A 36 12.37 -26.71 -20.82
CA ARG A 36 12.87 -27.31 -19.57
C ARG A 36 12.40 -26.54 -18.34
N LEU A 37 11.98 -27.29 -17.32
CA LEU A 37 11.76 -26.79 -15.96
C LEU A 37 13.08 -26.96 -15.21
N ARG A 38 13.55 -25.88 -14.60
CA ARG A 38 14.84 -25.84 -13.90
C ARG A 38 14.60 -25.57 -12.43
N MET A 39 15.22 -26.39 -11.59
CA MET A 39 15.11 -26.30 -10.13
C MET A 39 16.53 -26.33 -9.55
N ASN A 40 16.88 -25.34 -8.74
CA ASN A 40 18.16 -25.32 -8.03
C ASN A 40 18.02 -26.10 -6.72
N ILE A 41 18.47 -27.35 -6.73
CA ILE A 41 18.25 -28.35 -5.68
C ILE A 41 19.25 -28.14 -4.54
N ILE A 42 18.75 -28.17 -3.30
CA ILE A 42 19.57 -28.02 -2.08
C ILE A 42 20.25 -29.34 -1.74
N ASP A 43 19.47 -30.44 -1.69
CA ASP A 43 19.94 -31.78 -1.37
C ASP A 43 19.60 -32.75 -2.51
N LYS A 44 20.66 -33.24 -3.18
CA LYS A 44 20.54 -34.13 -4.34
C LYS A 44 20.08 -35.53 -3.96
N GLU A 45 20.35 -35.99 -2.75
CA GLU A 45 20.05 -37.37 -2.33
C GLU A 45 18.55 -37.62 -2.20
N LYS A 46 17.78 -36.55 -1.96
CA LYS A 46 16.31 -36.59 -1.91
C LYS A 46 15.66 -36.67 -3.29
N VAL A 47 16.42 -36.52 -4.39
CA VAL A 47 15.87 -36.53 -5.75
C VAL A 47 15.90 -37.93 -6.35
N LYS A 48 14.72 -38.48 -6.66
CA LYS A 48 14.53 -39.79 -7.30
C LYS A 48 14.47 -39.65 -8.82
N ILE A 49 15.62 -39.42 -9.46
CA ILE A 49 15.75 -39.19 -10.92
C ILE A 49 15.15 -40.32 -11.75
N ASP A 50 15.40 -41.58 -11.40
CA ASP A 50 14.92 -42.74 -12.16
C ASP A 50 13.40 -42.89 -12.15
N GLN A 51 12.73 -42.30 -11.15
CA GLN A 51 11.27 -42.26 -11.08
C GLN A 51 10.72 -41.04 -11.84
N LEU A 52 11.44 -39.91 -11.83
CA LEU A 52 11.07 -38.72 -12.59
C LEU A 52 11.11 -38.96 -14.10
N THR A 53 12.13 -39.65 -14.62
CA THR A 53 12.26 -39.93 -16.06
C THR A 53 11.26 -40.95 -16.58
N LYS A 54 10.62 -41.73 -15.71
CA LYS A 54 9.52 -42.66 -16.06
C LYS A 54 8.16 -41.98 -16.19
N LEU A 55 8.05 -40.70 -15.82
CA LEU A 55 6.81 -39.96 -15.96
C LEU A 55 6.57 -39.63 -17.45
N PRO A 56 5.39 -39.94 -18.02
CA PRO A 56 5.16 -39.90 -19.48
C PRO A 56 5.26 -38.50 -20.11
N PHE A 57 5.22 -37.44 -19.29
CA PHE A 57 5.33 -36.05 -19.73
C PHE A 57 6.74 -35.45 -19.50
N ILE A 58 7.68 -36.23 -18.96
CA ILE A 58 9.09 -35.86 -18.82
C ILE A 58 9.87 -36.63 -19.88
N LYS A 59 10.38 -35.91 -20.88
CA LYS A 59 11.15 -36.45 -22.01
C LYS A 59 12.61 -36.72 -21.67
N GLY A 60 13.07 -36.26 -20.50
CA GLY A 60 14.42 -36.48 -20.01
C GLY A 60 14.78 -35.53 -18.86
N SER A 61 15.93 -35.78 -18.23
CA SER A 61 16.47 -34.92 -17.17
C SER A 61 17.97 -34.70 -17.35
N VAL A 62 18.45 -33.49 -17.11
CA VAL A 62 19.87 -33.12 -17.19
C VAL A 62 20.28 -32.39 -15.93
N TRP A 63 21.46 -32.70 -15.40
CA TRP A 63 22.06 -31.96 -14.28
C TRP A 63 23.09 -30.95 -14.77
N LYS A 64 23.09 -29.76 -14.16
CA LYS A 64 24.15 -28.76 -14.33
C LYS A 64 24.52 -28.17 -12.96
N GLY A 65 25.60 -28.65 -12.35
CA GLY A 65 25.96 -28.28 -10.98
C GLY A 65 24.89 -28.75 -9.98
N THR A 66 24.29 -27.81 -9.24
CA THR A 66 23.16 -28.05 -8.32
C THR A 66 21.79 -27.92 -8.99
N GLU A 67 21.74 -27.57 -10.28
CA GLU A 67 20.49 -27.37 -11.02
C GLU A 67 20.03 -28.66 -11.72
N LEU A 68 18.81 -29.10 -11.40
CA LEU A 68 18.08 -30.15 -12.10
C LEU A 68 17.22 -29.55 -13.21
N GLN A 69 17.41 -30.01 -14.44
CA GLN A 69 16.64 -29.59 -15.61
C GLN A 69 15.75 -30.74 -16.10
N LEU A 70 14.45 -30.64 -15.93
CA LEU A 70 13.46 -31.59 -16.45
C LEU A 70 12.98 -31.14 -17.83
N ILE A 71 13.19 -31.96 -18.85
CA ILE A 71 12.78 -31.70 -20.23
C ILE A 71 11.31 -32.11 -20.36
N ILE A 72 10.42 -31.15 -20.58
CA ILE A 72 8.96 -31.37 -20.64
C ILE A 72 8.44 -31.06 -22.05
N GLY A 73 8.96 -29.99 -22.68
CA GLY A 73 8.52 -29.49 -23.99
C GLY A 73 7.84 -28.12 -23.89
N GLY A 74 7.14 -27.70 -24.95
CA GLY A 74 6.61 -26.33 -25.08
C GLY A 74 5.56 -25.93 -24.03
N GLU A 75 4.99 -26.87 -23.26
CA GLU A 75 4.03 -26.57 -22.19
C GLU A 75 4.69 -26.28 -20.82
N VAL A 76 6.03 -26.24 -20.75
CA VAL A 76 6.76 -26.19 -19.48
C VAL A 76 6.45 -24.95 -18.62
N TYR A 77 6.11 -23.82 -19.25
CA TYR A 77 5.70 -22.61 -18.55
C TYR A 77 4.41 -22.80 -17.76
N LYS A 78 3.45 -23.60 -18.27
CA LYS A 78 2.19 -23.89 -17.56
C LYS A 78 2.42 -24.75 -16.31
N LEU A 79 3.40 -25.65 -16.39
CA LEU A 79 3.84 -26.44 -15.24
C LEU A 79 4.57 -25.58 -14.20
N LYS A 80 5.41 -24.63 -14.66
CA LYS A 80 6.08 -23.66 -13.78
C LYS A 80 5.09 -22.72 -13.11
N ASP A 81 4.09 -22.20 -13.83
CA ASP A 81 3.03 -21.35 -13.26
C ASP A 81 2.26 -22.12 -12.17
N ALA A 82 1.94 -23.39 -12.41
CA ALA A 82 1.29 -24.23 -11.41
C ALA A 82 2.21 -24.47 -10.19
N LEU A 83 3.52 -24.54 -10.39
CA LEU A 83 4.52 -24.67 -9.33
C LEU A 83 4.63 -23.36 -8.52
N ASP A 84 4.56 -22.19 -9.16
CA ASP A 84 4.51 -20.89 -8.48
C ASP A 84 3.32 -20.81 -7.54
N VAL A 85 2.14 -21.28 -7.97
CA VAL A 85 0.92 -21.30 -7.13
C VAL A 85 1.13 -22.19 -5.89
N VAL A 86 1.73 -23.37 -6.06
CA VAL A 86 2.02 -24.28 -4.95
C VAL A 86 3.04 -23.67 -3.98
N ILE A 87 4.09 -23.02 -4.49
CA ILE A 87 5.15 -22.40 -3.67
C ILE A 87 4.64 -21.17 -2.94
N ASN A 88 3.89 -20.29 -3.61
CA ASN A 88 3.27 -19.13 -2.98
C ASN A 88 2.32 -19.57 -1.85
N GLY A 89 1.56 -20.65 -2.06
CA GLY A 89 0.75 -21.28 -1.00
C GLY A 89 1.60 -21.89 0.13
N TYR A 90 2.75 -22.50 -0.17
CA TYR A 90 3.65 -23.09 0.82
C TYR A 90 4.35 -22.01 1.68
N VAL A 91 4.82 -20.92 1.07
CA VAL A 91 5.42 -19.77 1.77
C VAL A 91 4.40 -19.08 2.68
N GLN A 92 3.14 -18.94 2.25
CA GLN A 92 2.05 -18.49 3.12
C GLN A 92 1.77 -19.47 4.29
N SER A 93 1.82 -20.78 4.02
CA SER A 93 1.51 -21.80 5.03
C SER A 93 2.57 -21.93 6.14
N LYS A 94 3.83 -21.56 5.87
CA LYS A 94 4.91 -21.55 6.87
C LYS A 94 4.80 -20.38 7.86
N THR A 95 3.93 -19.40 7.59
CA THR A 95 3.66 -18.28 8.49
C THR A 95 2.28 -18.36 9.15
N ILE A 96 1.29 -19.06 8.60
CA ILE A 96 -0.03 -19.25 9.23
C ILE A 96 -0.61 -20.61 8.79
N SER A 97 -1.00 -21.44 9.77
CA SER A 97 -1.65 -22.73 9.54
C SER A 97 -3.11 -22.59 9.06
N THR A 98 -3.44 -23.44 8.08
CA THR A 98 -4.73 -24.00 7.66
C THR A 98 -5.79 -23.16 6.92
N THR A 99 -6.14 -23.73 5.74
CA THR A 99 -7.37 -23.63 4.91
C THR A 99 -7.32 -22.71 3.68
N LYS A 100 -7.40 -23.33 2.49
CA LYS A 100 -7.47 -22.69 1.15
C LYS A 100 -8.89 -22.24 0.79
N GLU A 101 -8.93 -21.03 0.22
CA GLU A 101 -9.73 -20.51 -0.90
C GLU A 101 -11.27 -20.56 -0.87
N ILE A 102 -11.85 -19.40 -0.55
CA ILE A 102 -12.93 -18.77 -1.34
C ILE A 102 -12.46 -17.34 -1.61
N ILE A 103 -12.40 -16.90 -2.87
CA ILE A 103 -11.93 -15.55 -3.24
C ILE A 103 -12.90 -14.51 -2.65
N PRO A 104 -12.45 -13.67 -1.71
CA PRO A 104 -13.34 -12.81 -0.93
C PRO A 104 -13.78 -11.55 -1.69
N GLN A 105 -15.10 -11.33 -1.83
CA GLN A 105 -15.68 -10.04 -2.19
C GLN A 105 -15.67 -9.04 -1.02
N LYS A 106 -14.51 -8.39 -0.82
CA LYS A 106 -14.35 -7.21 0.03
C LYS A 106 -15.32 -6.06 -0.34
N SER A 107 -15.68 -5.19 0.63
CA SER A 107 -16.48 -3.98 0.34
C SER A 107 -15.73 -3.05 -0.63
N LEU A 108 -16.42 -2.26 -1.47
CA LEU A 108 -15.76 -1.38 -2.47
C LEU A 108 -14.71 -0.46 -1.83
N LYS A 109 -14.99 0.03 -0.62
CA LYS A 109 -14.07 0.85 0.18
C LYS A 109 -12.83 0.06 0.61
N ASP A 110 -13.02 -1.14 1.16
CA ASP A 110 -11.91 -1.98 1.62
C ASP A 110 -11.12 -2.57 0.45
N LYS A 111 -11.75 -2.80 -0.71
CA LYS A 111 -11.11 -3.13 -1.99
C LYS A 111 -10.24 -1.98 -2.45
N PHE A 112 -10.79 -0.77 -2.51
CA PHE A 112 -10.03 0.41 -2.94
C PHE A 112 -8.82 0.67 -2.05
N ILE A 113 -9.01 0.68 -0.72
CA ILE A 113 -7.93 0.90 0.25
C ILE A 113 -6.92 -0.25 0.21
N GLY A 114 -7.39 -1.50 0.12
CA GLY A 114 -6.52 -2.67 0.01
C GLY A 114 -5.69 -2.67 -1.27
N SER A 115 -6.29 -2.27 -2.40
CA SER A 115 -5.61 -2.17 -3.69
C SER A 115 -4.59 -1.03 -3.70
N ILE A 116 -4.96 0.18 -3.26
CA ILE A 116 -4.01 1.30 -3.21
C ILE A 116 -2.86 1.00 -2.25
N SER A 117 -3.12 0.44 -1.06
CA SER A 117 -2.07 0.04 -0.14
C SER A 117 -1.19 -1.09 -0.71
N GLY A 118 -1.79 -2.07 -1.39
CA GLY A 118 -1.05 -3.17 -2.02
C GLY A 118 -0.06 -2.69 -3.09
N VAL A 119 -0.43 -1.67 -3.87
CA VAL A 119 0.42 -1.07 -4.89
C VAL A 119 1.44 -0.09 -4.29
N MET A 120 1.04 0.73 -3.32
CA MET A 120 1.85 1.85 -2.83
C MET A 120 2.86 1.46 -1.74
N VAL A 121 2.52 0.51 -0.87
CA VAL A 121 3.39 0.12 0.26
C VAL A 121 4.78 -0.33 -0.17
N PRO A 122 4.96 -1.16 -1.23
CA PRO A 122 6.29 -1.54 -1.71
C PRO A 122 7.17 -0.37 -2.19
N ILE A 123 6.56 0.79 -2.49
CA ILE A 123 7.22 1.95 -3.10
C ILE A 123 7.59 3.00 -2.04
N ILE A 124 7.01 2.91 -0.84
CA ILE A 124 7.29 3.81 0.29
C ILE A 124 8.79 4.00 0.55
N PRO A 125 9.66 2.95 0.54
CA PRO A 125 11.09 3.16 0.75
C PRO A 125 11.74 4.10 -0.27
N ILE A 126 11.34 4.03 -1.54
CA ILE A 126 11.84 4.91 -2.61
C ILE A 126 11.37 6.34 -2.38
N LEU A 127 10.10 6.52 -2.03
CA LEU A 127 9.53 7.82 -1.71
C LEU A 127 10.21 8.47 -0.49
N MET A 128 10.51 7.68 0.54
CA MET A 128 11.23 8.15 1.72
C MET A 128 12.65 8.60 1.40
N ALA A 129 13.41 7.78 0.66
CA ALA A 129 14.79 8.13 0.28
C ALA A 129 14.81 9.39 -0.60
N SER A 130 13.94 9.45 -1.61
CA SER A 130 13.85 10.59 -2.53
C SER A 130 13.45 11.87 -1.80
N GLY A 131 12.46 11.80 -0.92
CA GLY A 131 12.02 12.98 -0.17
C GLY A 131 13.06 13.52 0.81
N LEU A 132 13.83 12.64 1.47
CA LEU A 132 14.96 13.07 2.31
C LEU A 132 16.08 13.70 1.48
N LEU A 133 16.38 13.15 0.30
CA LEU A 133 17.37 13.70 -0.62
C LEU A 133 16.95 15.06 -1.19
N MET A 134 15.67 15.23 -1.56
CA MET A 134 15.12 16.53 -1.98
C MET A 134 15.17 17.56 -0.84
N GLY A 135 14.86 17.15 0.39
CA GLY A 135 14.99 18.00 1.57
C GLY A 135 16.43 18.46 1.79
N LEU A 136 17.39 17.54 1.73
CA LEU A 136 18.82 17.84 1.83
C LEU A 136 19.27 18.79 0.71
N ARG A 137 18.93 18.48 -0.55
CA ARG A 137 19.24 19.35 -1.69
C ARG A 137 18.66 20.74 -1.50
N SER A 138 17.42 20.85 -1.03
CA SER A 138 16.78 22.15 -0.81
C SER A 138 17.53 23.00 0.22
N ILE A 139 18.07 22.39 1.28
CA ILE A 139 18.96 23.07 2.23
C ILE A 139 20.25 23.52 1.54
N LEU A 140 20.90 22.63 0.80
CA LEU A 140 22.15 22.96 0.10
C LEU A 140 21.99 24.08 -0.94
N VAL A 141 20.86 24.11 -1.64
CA VAL A 141 20.50 25.19 -2.56
C VAL A 141 20.34 26.50 -1.80
N GLN A 142 19.65 26.47 -0.67
CA GLN A 142 19.43 27.66 0.14
C GLN A 142 20.73 28.21 0.76
N THR A 143 21.70 27.35 1.08
CA THR A 143 23.02 27.78 1.58
C THR A 143 23.98 28.22 0.47
N GLY A 144 23.58 28.11 -0.81
CA GLY A 144 24.45 28.39 -1.95
C GLY A 144 25.55 27.33 -2.17
N ALA A 145 25.44 26.17 -1.51
CA ALA A 145 26.43 25.09 -1.64
C ALA A 145 26.25 24.28 -2.93
N VAL A 146 25.03 24.24 -3.46
CA VAL A 146 24.70 23.69 -4.78
C VAL A 146 23.72 24.63 -5.48
N VAL A 147 23.72 24.61 -6.80
CA VAL A 147 22.78 25.36 -7.64
C VAL A 147 21.73 24.39 -8.17
N SER A 148 20.44 24.75 -8.04
CA SER A 148 19.39 23.98 -8.68
C SER A 148 19.28 24.39 -10.15
N PRO A 149 19.10 23.45 -11.09
CA PRO A 149 18.67 23.82 -12.42
C PRO A 149 17.31 24.50 -12.33
N GLY A 150 17.08 25.41 -13.27
CA GLY A 150 15.87 26.22 -13.36
C GLY A 150 15.54 26.51 -14.81
N ARG A 151 14.50 27.32 -15.05
CA ARG A 151 14.02 27.63 -16.41
C ARG A 151 15.12 28.18 -17.34
N ASN A 152 16.10 28.88 -16.77
CA ASN A 152 17.21 29.51 -17.50
C ASN A 152 18.58 28.90 -17.17
N VAL A 153 18.64 27.85 -16.34
CA VAL A 153 19.89 27.20 -15.92
C VAL A 153 19.77 25.72 -16.26
N PRO A 154 20.19 25.30 -17.47
CA PRO A 154 20.14 23.91 -17.88
C PRO A 154 21.07 23.06 -17.02
N ILE A 155 20.74 21.78 -16.84
CA ILE A 155 21.57 20.85 -16.05
C ILE A 155 23.00 20.79 -16.57
N GLU A 156 23.20 20.87 -17.89
CA GLU A 156 24.55 20.82 -18.47
C GLU A 156 25.44 22.01 -18.07
N SER A 157 24.84 23.12 -17.62
CA SER A 157 25.57 24.31 -17.15
C SER A 157 25.94 24.25 -15.67
N LEU A 158 25.48 23.24 -14.93
CA LEU A 158 25.76 23.08 -13.50
C LEU A 158 27.12 22.43 -13.27
N ASP A 159 27.73 22.75 -12.13
CA ASP A 159 28.86 21.97 -11.64
C ASP A 159 28.43 20.52 -11.32
N TRP A 160 29.41 19.61 -11.31
CA TRP A 160 29.16 18.18 -11.14
C TRP A 160 28.45 17.84 -9.81
N LEU A 161 28.69 18.61 -8.73
CA LEU A 161 28.10 18.38 -7.42
C LEU A 161 26.61 18.77 -7.45
N SER A 162 26.31 19.94 -8.00
CA SER A 162 24.93 20.42 -8.22
C SER A 162 24.14 19.47 -9.13
N ALA A 163 24.72 19.04 -10.25
CA ALA A 163 24.10 18.08 -11.15
C ALA A 163 23.85 16.72 -10.46
N LEU A 164 24.82 16.22 -9.69
CA LEU A 164 24.68 14.97 -8.94
C LEU A 164 23.54 15.05 -7.93
N PHE A 165 23.52 16.08 -7.07
CA PHE A 165 22.47 16.27 -6.07
C PHE A 165 21.09 16.45 -6.71
N TYR A 166 21.01 17.15 -7.83
CA TYR A 166 19.80 17.23 -8.62
C TYR A 166 19.31 15.83 -9.03
N ILE A 167 20.14 15.07 -9.74
CA ILE A 167 19.78 13.76 -10.29
C ILE A 167 19.35 12.80 -9.18
N ILE A 168 20.15 12.62 -8.13
CA ILE A 168 19.85 11.65 -7.07
C ILE A 168 18.59 12.03 -6.27
N SER A 169 18.29 13.33 -6.16
CA SER A 169 17.08 13.80 -5.50
C SER A 169 15.83 13.63 -6.36
N GLU A 170 15.95 13.78 -7.68
CA GLU A 170 14.80 13.78 -8.59
C GLU A 170 14.44 12.39 -9.12
N VAL A 171 15.40 11.48 -9.33
CA VAL A 171 15.12 10.21 -10.04
C VAL A 171 13.98 9.41 -9.39
N GLY A 172 13.97 9.29 -8.07
CA GLY A 172 12.99 8.42 -7.41
C GLY A 172 11.55 8.97 -7.43
N ILE A 173 11.37 10.29 -7.32
CA ILE A 173 10.04 10.93 -7.44
C ILE A 173 9.68 11.15 -8.92
N GLY A 174 10.61 11.67 -9.71
CA GLY A 174 10.46 11.93 -11.14
C GLY A 174 10.11 10.69 -11.96
N PHE A 175 10.50 9.49 -11.53
CA PHE A 175 10.16 8.24 -12.21
C PHE A 175 9.39 7.26 -11.31
N VAL A 176 8.73 7.76 -10.26
CA VAL A 176 7.95 6.93 -9.31
C VAL A 176 6.91 6.05 -10.02
N GLY A 177 6.37 6.54 -11.13
CA GLY A 177 5.39 5.84 -11.95
C GLY A 177 5.85 4.45 -12.40
N ILE A 178 7.13 4.29 -12.77
CA ILE A 178 7.68 3.00 -13.20
C ILE A 178 7.54 1.97 -12.07
N PHE A 179 7.91 2.35 -10.85
CA PHE A 179 7.79 1.48 -9.67
C PHE A 179 6.33 1.17 -9.33
N ILE A 180 5.42 2.11 -9.58
CA ILE A 180 3.98 1.91 -9.45
C ILE A 180 3.47 0.88 -10.45
N CYS A 181 3.91 0.94 -11.71
CA CYS A 181 3.55 -0.04 -12.73
C CYS A 181 4.04 -1.44 -12.32
N ILE A 182 5.32 -1.56 -11.93
CA ILE A 182 5.91 -2.81 -11.44
C ILE A 182 5.10 -3.38 -10.26
N SER A 183 4.80 -2.53 -9.26
CA SER A 183 4.05 -2.93 -8.08
C SER A 183 2.61 -3.34 -8.40
N THR A 184 1.97 -2.64 -9.34
CA THR A 184 0.62 -2.96 -9.83
C THR A 184 0.58 -4.32 -10.52
N VAL A 185 1.52 -4.57 -11.44
CA VAL A 185 1.64 -5.85 -12.14
C VAL A 185 1.94 -6.97 -11.15
N LYS A 186 2.82 -6.73 -10.17
CA LYS A 186 3.10 -7.68 -9.08
C LYS A 186 1.85 -7.99 -8.26
N PHE A 187 1.10 -6.97 -7.86
CA PHE A 187 -0.12 -7.10 -7.08
C PHE A 187 -1.19 -7.93 -7.81
N MET A 188 -1.27 -7.81 -9.13
CA MET A 188 -2.19 -8.59 -9.97
C MET A 188 -1.63 -9.96 -10.40
N GLY A 189 -0.43 -10.34 -9.97
CA GLY A 189 0.19 -11.64 -10.28
C GLY A 189 0.75 -11.75 -11.70
N GLY A 190 1.05 -10.64 -12.37
CA GLY A 190 1.69 -10.61 -13.69
C GLY A 190 3.21 -10.57 -13.66
N ASN A 191 3.85 -10.57 -14.83
CA ASN A 191 5.30 -10.49 -14.97
C ASN A 191 5.82 -9.07 -14.66
N THR A 192 6.51 -8.90 -13.53
CA THR A 192 7.02 -7.61 -13.06
C THR A 192 8.08 -6.98 -13.97
N ILE A 193 8.86 -7.78 -14.71
CA ILE A 193 9.84 -7.27 -15.67
C ILE A 193 9.13 -6.59 -16.83
N MET A 194 8.05 -7.20 -17.33
CA MET A 194 7.20 -6.56 -18.35
C MET A 194 6.48 -5.34 -17.81
N GLY A 195 6.05 -5.36 -16.54
CA GLY A 195 5.54 -4.16 -15.87
C GLY A 195 6.55 -3.01 -15.83
N ALA A 196 7.83 -3.31 -15.57
CA ALA A 196 8.91 -2.33 -15.64
C ALA A 196 9.07 -1.77 -17.06
N PHE A 197 9.01 -2.63 -18.07
CA PHE A 197 9.13 -2.22 -19.47
C PHE A 197 7.96 -1.33 -19.91
N VAL A 198 6.72 -1.68 -19.57
CA VAL A 198 5.53 -0.84 -19.81
C VAL A 198 5.69 0.51 -19.11
N GLY A 199 6.12 0.52 -17.85
CA GLY A 199 6.35 1.74 -17.08
C GLY A 199 7.41 2.64 -17.71
N LEU A 200 8.55 2.07 -18.12
CA LEU A 200 9.63 2.79 -18.82
C LEU A 200 9.16 3.40 -20.14
N ALA A 201 8.34 2.67 -20.90
CA ALA A 201 7.84 3.13 -22.19
C ALA A 201 6.94 4.37 -22.03
N ILE A 202 6.00 4.35 -21.06
CA ILE A 202 5.09 5.47 -20.84
C ILE A 202 5.75 6.65 -20.12
N ALA A 203 6.80 6.40 -19.32
CA ALA A 203 7.61 7.41 -18.64
C ALA A 203 8.84 7.88 -19.45
N SER A 204 8.92 7.46 -20.71
CA SER A 204 10.12 7.59 -21.53
C SER A 204 10.63 9.04 -21.60
N PRO A 205 11.90 9.31 -21.24
CA PRO A 205 12.50 10.63 -21.40
C PRO A 205 12.50 11.11 -22.86
N TYR A 206 12.50 10.19 -23.84
CA TYR A 206 12.43 10.51 -25.26
C TYR A 206 11.14 11.26 -25.66
N LEU A 207 10.07 11.16 -24.87
CA LEU A 207 8.83 11.90 -25.07
C LEU A 207 8.83 13.30 -24.42
N THR A 208 9.88 13.65 -23.66
CA THR A 208 9.99 14.94 -22.96
C THR A 208 10.93 15.94 -23.62
N TRP A 209 11.65 15.52 -24.65
CA TRP A 209 12.60 16.39 -25.38
C TRP A 209 11.90 17.26 -26.43
N ILE A 210 10.65 16.93 -26.72
CA ILE A 210 9.72 17.65 -27.58
C ILE A 210 8.49 17.86 -26.68
N SER A 211 7.75 18.97 -26.79
CA SER A 211 6.61 19.35 -25.94
C SER A 211 5.37 18.44 -26.07
N GLY A 212 5.60 17.13 -26.20
CA GLY A 212 4.68 16.12 -26.68
C GLY A 212 4.57 16.08 -28.19
N TYR A 213 4.07 14.96 -28.71
CA TYR A 213 3.62 14.87 -30.10
C TYR A 213 2.12 15.15 -30.15
N GLU A 214 1.71 16.18 -30.89
CA GLU A 214 0.28 16.44 -31.13
C GLU A 214 -0.34 15.30 -31.95
N LEU A 215 -1.42 14.73 -31.42
CA LEU A 215 -2.21 13.68 -32.08
C LEU A 215 -3.28 14.32 -32.96
N PHE A 216 -4.12 15.14 -32.34
CA PHE A 216 -5.20 15.88 -32.97
C PHE A 216 -5.64 17.00 -32.01
N ASN A 217 -6.39 17.98 -32.52
CA ASN A 217 -7.01 19.01 -31.71
C ASN A 217 -8.54 18.88 -31.84
N ILE A 218 -9.26 19.00 -30.73
CA ILE A 218 -10.71 19.22 -30.74
C ILE A 218 -10.97 20.55 -30.00
N TRP A 219 -11.40 21.57 -30.75
CA TRP A 219 -11.69 22.92 -30.24
C TRP A 219 -10.48 23.63 -29.61
N ILE A 220 -10.43 23.71 -28.28
CA ILE A 220 -9.38 24.38 -27.49
C ILE A 220 -8.48 23.34 -26.79
N ILE A 221 -8.77 22.05 -26.96
CA ILE A 221 -8.07 20.96 -26.29
C ILE A 221 -7.09 20.31 -27.27
N ASP A 222 -5.80 20.53 -27.02
CA ASP A 222 -4.73 19.82 -27.71
C ASP A 222 -4.54 18.43 -27.11
N PHE A 223 -4.70 17.39 -27.92
CA PHE A 223 -4.40 16.02 -27.52
C PHE A 223 -2.95 15.70 -27.86
N LYS A 224 -2.12 15.50 -26.84
CA LYS A 224 -0.68 15.27 -27.00
C LYS A 224 -0.25 13.95 -26.39
N ILE A 225 0.64 13.23 -27.09
CA ILE A 225 1.43 12.15 -26.51
C ILE A 225 2.55 12.80 -25.70
N MET A 226 2.47 12.69 -24.38
CA MET A 226 3.50 13.18 -23.46
C MET A 226 3.99 12.04 -22.57
N ALA A 227 5.19 12.21 -21.99
CA ALA A 227 5.69 11.27 -21.01
C ALA A 227 4.90 11.38 -19.70
N TYR A 228 4.43 10.25 -19.19
CA TYR A 228 3.90 10.14 -17.84
C TYR A 228 5.06 9.76 -16.92
N LYS A 229 5.77 10.74 -16.34
CA LYS A 229 6.95 10.49 -15.50
C LYS A 229 6.57 10.15 -14.05
N ASN A 230 5.81 11.05 -13.45
CA ASN A 230 5.51 11.12 -12.02
C ASN A 230 3.99 11.02 -11.74
N GLN A 231 3.19 10.69 -12.75
CA GLN A 231 1.75 10.49 -12.59
C GLN A 231 1.42 9.06 -12.15
N LEU A 232 0.69 8.91 -11.04
CA LEU A 232 0.35 7.59 -10.50
C LEU A 232 -0.69 6.85 -11.36
N LEU A 233 -1.78 7.54 -11.70
CA LEU A 233 -2.96 6.95 -12.33
C LEU A 233 -2.64 6.29 -13.70
N PRO A 234 -1.88 6.91 -14.61
CA PRO A 234 -1.50 6.26 -15.88
C PRO A 234 -0.76 4.94 -15.68
N HIS A 235 0.16 4.88 -14.72
CA HIS A 235 0.97 3.67 -14.49
C HIS A 235 0.18 2.54 -13.84
N ILE A 236 -0.74 2.87 -12.92
CA ILE A 236 -1.66 1.87 -12.36
C ILE A 236 -2.52 1.29 -13.47
N ILE A 237 -3.12 2.15 -14.30
CA ILE A 237 -3.98 1.71 -15.42
C ILE A 237 -3.16 0.91 -16.44
N ALA A 238 -1.94 1.33 -16.76
CA ALA A 238 -1.05 0.64 -17.70
C ALA A 238 -0.72 -0.78 -17.20
N GLY A 239 -0.37 -0.92 -15.92
CA GLY A 239 -0.12 -2.21 -15.30
C GLY A 239 -1.36 -3.11 -15.31
N ILE A 240 -2.55 -2.55 -15.03
CA ILE A 240 -3.83 -3.27 -15.11
C ILE A 240 -4.10 -3.76 -16.53
N ILE A 241 -4.01 -2.88 -17.53
CA ILE A 241 -4.24 -3.23 -18.93
C ILE A 241 -3.24 -4.31 -19.37
N TYR A 242 -1.97 -4.21 -18.95
CA TYR A 242 -0.97 -5.24 -19.24
C TYR A 242 -1.38 -6.60 -18.70
N VAL A 243 -1.75 -6.71 -17.43
CA VAL A 243 -2.12 -8.01 -16.86
C VAL A 243 -3.42 -8.55 -17.46
N LEU A 244 -4.39 -7.68 -17.77
CA LEU A 244 -5.64 -8.09 -18.42
C LEU A 244 -5.40 -8.56 -19.86
N SER A 245 -4.59 -7.83 -20.63
CA SER A 245 -4.25 -8.18 -22.01
C SER A 245 -3.40 -9.44 -22.07
N ASP A 246 -2.37 -9.59 -21.22
CA ASP A 246 -1.53 -10.79 -21.15
C ASP A 246 -2.37 -12.06 -20.87
N ASN A 247 -3.26 -11.98 -19.87
CA ASN A 247 -4.17 -13.07 -19.54
C ASN A 247 -5.21 -13.35 -20.62
N TRP A 248 -5.69 -12.32 -21.31
CA TRP A 248 -6.64 -12.47 -22.41
C TRP A 248 -5.97 -13.12 -23.63
N ILE A 249 -4.78 -12.66 -24.02
CA ILE A 249 -4.00 -13.20 -25.13
C ILE A 249 -3.63 -14.66 -24.88
N LYS A 250 -3.23 -15.00 -23.63
CA LYS A 250 -2.92 -16.37 -23.21
C LYS A 250 -4.06 -17.36 -23.47
N LYS A 251 -5.33 -16.92 -23.49
CA LYS A 251 -6.49 -17.80 -23.68
C LYS A 251 -6.62 -18.32 -25.11
N TRP A 252 -6.19 -17.55 -26.11
CA TRP A 252 -6.37 -17.87 -27.53
C TRP A 252 -5.07 -18.07 -28.29
N MET A 253 -3.91 -17.66 -27.75
CA MET A 253 -2.62 -17.76 -28.41
C MET A 253 -2.11 -19.21 -28.51
N PRO A 254 -1.70 -19.69 -29.70
CA PRO A 254 -1.09 -21.01 -29.87
C PRO A 254 0.24 -21.15 -29.11
N THR A 255 0.46 -22.29 -28.45
CA THR A 255 1.60 -22.53 -27.55
C THR A 255 2.97 -22.38 -28.21
N THR A 256 3.08 -22.59 -29.52
CA THR A 256 4.33 -22.49 -30.30
C THR A 256 4.84 -21.06 -30.41
N VAL A 257 3.94 -20.08 -30.47
CA VAL A 257 4.24 -18.65 -30.65
C VAL A 257 3.99 -17.83 -29.39
N ASP A 258 3.35 -18.44 -28.39
CA ASP A 258 2.94 -17.84 -27.11
C ASP A 258 4.08 -17.25 -26.28
N ILE A 259 5.32 -17.72 -26.46
CA ILE A 259 6.48 -17.17 -25.75
C ILE A 259 6.96 -15.83 -26.35
N VAL A 260 6.68 -15.60 -27.64
CA VAL A 260 7.13 -14.41 -28.39
C VAL A 260 6.00 -13.39 -28.49
N PHE A 261 4.84 -13.82 -29.01
CA PHE A 261 3.78 -12.89 -29.41
C PHE A 261 2.93 -12.41 -28.25
N ARG A 262 2.71 -13.21 -27.21
CA ARG A 262 1.92 -12.77 -26.05
C ARG A 262 2.54 -11.56 -25.33
N PRO A 263 3.81 -11.59 -24.87
CA PRO A 263 4.38 -10.42 -24.21
C PRO A 263 4.48 -9.21 -25.14
N PHE A 264 4.75 -9.42 -26.43
CA PHE A 264 4.75 -8.37 -27.46
C PHE A 264 3.40 -7.68 -27.61
N LEU A 265 2.33 -8.46 -27.84
CA LEU A 265 0.98 -7.93 -28.03
C LEU A 265 0.43 -7.31 -26.75
N ALA A 266 0.65 -7.93 -25.59
CA ALA A 266 0.21 -7.38 -24.30
C ALA A 266 0.88 -6.03 -24.02
N PHE A 267 2.18 -5.91 -24.29
CA PHE A 267 2.91 -4.64 -24.21
C PHE A 267 2.33 -3.59 -25.16
N LEU A 268 2.15 -3.94 -26.44
CA LEU A 268 1.65 -3.04 -27.47
C LEU A 268 0.26 -2.52 -27.14
N VAL A 269 -0.67 -3.41 -26.77
CA VAL A 269 -2.03 -3.02 -26.35
C VAL A 269 -1.98 -2.09 -25.15
N SER A 270 -1.11 -2.35 -24.18
CA SER A 270 -1.00 -1.53 -22.98
C SER A 270 -0.51 -0.12 -23.27
N VAL A 271 0.62 0.01 -23.97
CA VAL A 271 1.24 1.32 -24.24
C VAL A 271 0.38 2.16 -25.17
N ILE A 272 -0.17 1.57 -26.24
CA ILE A 272 -1.04 2.29 -27.18
C ILE A 272 -2.32 2.76 -26.49
N SER A 273 -2.94 1.93 -25.66
CA SER A 273 -4.14 2.32 -24.93
C SER A 273 -3.89 3.53 -24.00
N ILE A 274 -2.71 3.58 -23.37
CA ILE A 274 -2.38 4.72 -22.50
C ILE A 274 -2.21 6.01 -23.30
N PHE A 275 -1.46 5.98 -24.39
CA PHE A 275 -1.23 7.21 -25.16
C PHE A 275 -2.46 7.67 -25.96
N LEU A 276 -3.18 6.76 -26.61
CA LEU A 276 -4.28 7.13 -27.52
C LEU A 276 -5.64 7.27 -26.85
N ILE A 277 -5.87 6.59 -25.71
CA ILE A 277 -7.16 6.60 -25.03
C ILE A 277 -7.05 7.36 -23.71
N LEU A 278 -6.15 6.93 -22.83
CA LEU A 278 -6.06 7.51 -21.49
C LEU A 278 -5.51 8.94 -21.52
N GLY A 279 -4.51 9.21 -22.36
CA GLY A 279 -3.94 10.55 -22.49
C GLY A 279 -4.97 11.62 -22.79
N PRO A 280 -5.80 11.46 -23.84
CA PRO A 280 -6.90 12.37 -24.11
C PRO A 280 -7.87 12.58 -22.95
N ILE A 281 -8.24 11.50 -22.27
CA ILE A 281 -9.13 11.58 -21.10
C ILE A 281 -8.47 12.40 -19.99
N LEU A 282 -7.18 12.18 -19.73
CA LEU A 282 -6.45 12.92 -18.71
C LEU A 282 -6.30 14.40 -19.06
N SER A 283 -6.01 14.75 -20.31
CA SER A 283 -5.92 16.15 -20.75
C SER A 283 -7.24 16.90 -20.54
N ILE A 284 -8.39 16.26 -20.81
CA ILE A 284 -9.71 16.86 -20.53
C ILE A 284 -9.89 17.08 -19.03
N ILE A 285 -9.58 16.06 -18.21
CA ILE A 285 -9.74 16.14 -16.75
C ILE A 285 -8.79 17.21 -16.16
N GLU A 286 -7.54 17.27 -16.62
CA GLU A 286 -6.56 18.29 -16.22
C GLU A 286 -7.04 19.70 -16.57
N SER A 287 -7.59 19.91 -17.76
CA SER A 287 -8.18 21.20 -18.17
C SER A 287 -9.34 21.60 -17.25
N LEU A 288 -10.27 20.68 -16.96
CA LEU A 288 -11.40 20.94 -16.07
C LEU A 288 -10.95 21.26 -14.64
N VAL A 289 -9.94 20.55 -14.13
CA VAL A 289 -9.37 20.81 -12.81
C VAL A 289 -8.67 22.17 -12.78
N ASN A 290 -7.88 22.51 -13.80
CA ASN A 290 -7.23 23.81 -13.89
C ASN A 290 -8.24 24.97 -13.94
N GLN A 291 -9.32 24.84 -14.72
CA GLN A 291 -10.43 25.81 -14.72
C GLN A 291 -11.06 25.94 -13.33
N GLY A 292 -11.30 24.82 -12.64
CA GLY A 292 -11.82 24.81 -11.28
C GLY A 292 -10.88 25.51 -10.29
N VAL A 293 -9.56 25.32 -10.43
CA VAL A 293 -8.54 25.97 -9.60
C VAL A 293 -8.51 27.48 -9.84
N THR A 294 -8.52 27.92 -11.10
CA THR A 294 -8.62 29.35 -11.44
C THR A 294 -9.90 29.96 -10.88
N TRP A 295 -11.03 29.25 -10.98
CA TRP A 295 -12.31 29.70 -10.41
C TRP A 295 -12.26 29.84 -8.89
N MET A 296 -11.64 28.87 -8.18
CA MET A 296 -11.41 28.97 -6.73
C MET A 296 -10.51 30.15 -6.38
N GLY A 297 -9.52 30.49 -7.20
CA GLY A 297 -8.66 31.65 -6.98
C GLY A 297 -9.39 32.98 -6.89
N ASN A 298 -10.57 33.09 -7.52
CA ASN A 298 -11.37 34.32 -7.57
C ASN A 298 -12.37 34.44 -6.41
N PHE A 299 -12.48 33.45 -5.52
CA PHE A 299 -13.42 33.51 -4.41
C PHE A 299 -12.96 34.48 -3.32
N PRO A 300 -13.86 35.34 -2.80
CA PRO A 300 -13.50 36.32 -1.79
C PRO A 300 -13.22 35.66 -0.43
N TYR A 301 -12.64 36.45 0.49
CA TYR A 301 -12.44 36.10 1.91
C TYR A 301 -11.63 34.81 2.16
N GLY A 302 -10.73 34.44 1.24
CA GLY A 302 -9.87 33.27 1.40
C GLY A 302 -10.61 31.92 1.33
N ILE A 303 -11.91 31.91 1.04
CA ILE A 303 -12.72 30.67 0.97
C ILE A 303 -12.18 29.75 -0.12
N GLY A 304 -11.86 30.31 -1.29
CA GLY A 304 -11.27 29.56 -2.40
C GLY A 304 -9.95 28.88 -2.03
N ALA A 305 -9.07 29.61 -1.35
CA ALA A 305 -7.80 29.07 -0.85
C ALA A 305 -8.01 27.99 0.22
N GLY A 306 -9.02 28.13 1.08
CA GLY A 306 -9.41 27.10 2.04
C GLY A 306 -9.91 25.81 1.38
N ILE A 307 -10.83 25.92 0.41
CA ILE A 307 -11.32 24.77 -0.36
C ILE A 307 -10.16 24.11 -1.12
N PHE A 308 -9.32 24.92 -1.76
CA PHE A 308 -8.15 24.45 -2.48
C PHE A 308 -7.16 23.70 -1.57
N ALA A 309 -6.83 24.25 -0.40
CA ALA A 309 -5.96 23.60 0.58
C ALA A 309 -6.57 22.28 1.12
N PHE A 310 -7.89 22.23 1.30
CA PHE A 310 -8.61 21.00 1.65
C PHE A 310 -8.50 19.93 0.55
N LEU A 311 -8.64 20.33 -0.72
CA LEU A 311 -8.61 19.42 -1.88
C LEU A 311 -7.20 19.05 -2.33
N TRP A 312 -6.16 19.75 -1.86
CA TRP A 312 -4.79 19.52 -2.28
C TRP A 312 -4.35 18.06 -2.11
N GLN A 313 -4.61 17.47 -0.94
CA GLN A 313 -4.17 16.09 -0.67
C GLN A 313 -4.99 15.02 -1.39
N PRO A 314 -6.31 15.19 -1.58
CA PRO A 314 -7.05 14.43 -2.57
C PRO A 314 -6.45 14.49 -3.99
N LEU A 315 -5.97 15.66 -4.44
CA LEU A 315 -5.29 15.78 -5.74
C LEU A 315 -3.92 15.08 -5.76
N VAL A 316 -3.24 14.98 -4.62
CA VAL A 316 -2.01 14.18 -4.48
C VAL A 316 -2.30 12.69 -4.67
N LEU A 317 -3.42 12.19 -4.15
CA LEU A 317 -3.84 10.80 -4.35
C LEU A 317 -4.06 10.44 -5.82
N THR A 318 -4.61 11.36 -6.60
CA THR A 318 -4.86 11.13 -8.04
C THR A 318 -3.63 11.39 -8.91
N GLY A 319 -2.61 12.06 -8.37
CA GLY A 319 -1.44 12.52 -9.13
C GLY A 319 -1.68 13.84 -9.90
N MET A 320 -2.89 14.38 -9.86
CA MET A 320 -3.25 15.61 -10.60
C MET A 320 -2.68 16.89 -9.97
N HIS A 321 -2.23 16.83 -8.73
CA HIS A 321 -1.63 17.98 -8.04
C HIS A 321 -0.47 18.62 -8.82
N LEU A 322 0.27 17.89 -9.66
CA LEU A 322 1.34 18.44 -10.49
C LEU A 322 0.82 19.24 -11.69
N ALA A 323 -0.24 18.77 -12.33
CA ALA A 323 -0.92 19.48 -13.42
C ALA A 323 -1.48 20.84 -12.95
N VAL A 324 -1.80 20.92 -11.65
CA VAL A 324 -2.23 22.14 -10.97
C VAL A 324 -1.06 22.98 -10.44
N ALA A 325 -0.03 22.35 -9.85
CA ALA A 325 1.13 23.06 -9.30
C ALA A 325 1.92 23.80 -10.37
N THR A 326 2.13 23.16 -11.52
CA THR A 326 3.07 23.62 -12.54
C THR A 326 2.66 24.98 -13.13
N PRO A 327 1.39 25.19 -13.54
CA PRO A 327 0.93 26.50 -13.96
C PRO A 327 1.05 27.55 -12.84
N LEU A 328 0.64 27.23 -11.61
CA LEU A 328 0.69 28.17 -10.48
C LEU A 328 2.12 28.65 -10.20
N ILE A 329 3.08 27.73 -10.19
CA ILE A 329 4.51 28.03 -10.04
C ILE A 329 5.00 28.91 -11.20
N ALA A 330 4.66 28.55 -12.43
CA ALA A 330 5.13 29.25 -13.63
C ALA A 330 4.62 30.70 -13.73
N THR A 331 3.45 30.99 -13.14
CA THR A 331 2.84 32.34 -13.12
C THR A 331 3.24 33.18 -11.91
N THR A 332 3.92 32.60 -10.92
CA THR A 332 4.26 33.33 -9.68
C THR A 332 5.53 34.16 -9.88
N THR A 333 5.43 35.48 -9.75
CA THR A 333 6.57 36.40 -9.70
C THR A 333 6.38 37.43 -8.58
N PRO A 334 7.43 38.19 -8.20
CA PRO A 334 7.28 39.23 -7.19
C PRO A 334 6.20 40.27 -7.52
N GLU A 335 5.99 40.54 -8.81
CA GLU A 335 4.97 41.46 -9.34
C GLU A 335 3.59 40.80 -9.48
N ALA A 336 3.54 39.47 -9.52
CA ALA A 336 2.31 38.66 -9.64
C ALA A 336 2.27 37.56 -8.55
N PRO A 337 2.08 37.94 -7.27
CA PRO A 337 2.05 36.98 -6.18
C PRO A 337 0.80 36.10 -6.23
N ASN A 338 0.94 34.84 -5.80
CA ASN A 338 -0.09 33.82 -5.94
C ASN A 338 -0.51 33.21 -4.59
N VAL A 339 -1.77 33.41 -4.23
CA VAL A 339 -2.37 32.92 -2.97
C VAL A 339 -2.48 31.39 -2.95
N LEU A 340 -2.95 30.79 -4.05
CA LEU A 340 -3.15 29.33 -4.14
C LEU A 340 -1.81 28.60 -4.01
N TYR A 341 -0.77 29.09 -4.69
CA TYR A 341 0.58 28.55 -4.56
C TYR A 341 1.13 28.63 -3.13
N GLY A 342 0.77 29.69 -2.39
CA GLY A 342 1.13 29.84 -0.98
C GLY A 342 0.50 28.77 -0.08
N VAL A 343 -0.81 28.56 -0.17
CA VAL A 343 -1.51 27.65 0.74
C VAL A 343 -1.24 26.16 0.48
N MET A 344 -0.67 25.77 -0.66
CA MET A 344 -0.32 24.37 -0.99
C MET A 344 0.48 23.69 0.12
N GLN A 345 1.48 24.38 0.67
CA GLN A 345 2.41 23.77 1.64
C GLN A 345 1.82 23.67 3.05
N ILE A 346 0.80 24.48 3.34
CA ILE A 346 -0.02 24.31 4.55
C ILE A 346 -0.71 22.95 4.51
N ALA A 347 -1.25 22.54 3.35
CA ALA A 347 -1.89 21.25 3.18
C ALA A 347 -0.94 20.05 3.26
N VAL A 348 0.31 20.24 2.82
CA VAL A 348 1.39 19.26 3.00
C VAL A 348 1.70 19.07 4.49
N LEU A 349 1.97 20.16 5.19
CA LEU A 349 2.36 20.13 6.59
C LEU A 349 1.23 19.63 7.50
N ALA A 350 -0.05 19.86 7.14
CA ALA A 350 -1.20 19.32 7.84
C ALA A 350 -1.21 17.78 7.92
N GLN A 351 -0.77 17.08 6.87
CA GLN A 351 -0.67 15.62 6.85
C GLN A 351 0.37 15.10 7.86
N SER A 352 1.49 15.82 8.01
CA SER A 352 2.52 15.52 9.01
C SER A 352 1.98 15.61 10.44
N ALA A 353 1.13 16.61 10.73
CA ALA A 353 0.51 16.77 12.04
C ALA A 353 -0.47 15.62 12.36
N ALA A 354 -1.27 15.18 11.38
CA ALA A 354 -2.15 14.02 11.55
C ALA A 354 -1.33 12.72 11.76
N ALA A 355 -0.23 12.52 11.04
CA ALA A 355 0.63 11.37 11.27
C ALA A 355 1.34 11.42 12.63
N LEU A 356 1.70 12.60 13.12
CA LEU A 356 2.22 12.76 14.48
C LEU A 356 1.16 12.37 15.53
N ALA A 357 -0.09 12.78 15.34
CA ALA A 357 -1.19 12.36 16.22
C ALA A 357 -1.38 10.83 16.21
N VAL A 358 -1.30 10.19 15.03
CA VAL A 358 -1.30 8.73 14.92
C VAL A 358 -0.07 8.13 15.61
N ALA A 359 1.13 8.67 15.43
CA ALA A 359 2.36 8.15 16.03
C ALA A 359 2.30 8.16 17.57
N ILE A 360 1.72 9.20 18.16
CA ILE A 360 1.57 9.31 19.62
C ILE A 360 0.46 8.37 20.12
N LYS A 361 -0.70 8.35 19.45
CA LYS A 361 -1.89 7.62 19.90
C LYS A 361 -1.86 6.12 19.56
N ALA A 362 -1.14 5.72 18.53
CA ALA A 362 -1.05 4.34 18.09
C ALA A 362 -0.40 3.46 19.16
N GLN A 363 -0.96 2.26 19.32
CA GLN A 363 -0.49 1.25 20.26
C GLN A 363 0.22 0.12 19.54
N ASN A 364 -0.12 -0.11 18.26
CA ASN A 364 0.63 -1.04 17.42
C ASN A 364 2.04 -0.46 17.15
N PRO A 365 3.11 -1.15 17.56
CA PRO A 365 4.48 -0.66 17.36
C PRO A 365 4.89 -0.47 15.91
N GLU A 366 4.43 -1.31 14.97
CA GLU A 366 4.74 -1.19 13.53
C GLU A 366 4.12 0.10 12.96
N VAL A 367 2.87 0.36 13.35
CA VAL A 367 2.15 1.58 12.99
C VAL A 367 2.87 2.80 13.54
N LYS A 368 3.29 2.73 14.81
CA LYS A 368 4.02 3.80 15.48
C LYS A 368 5.36 4.09 14.81
N GLN A 369 6.11 3.04 14.47
CA GLN A 369 7.39 3.14 13.76
C GLN A 369 7.20 3.76 12.36
N THR A 370 6.22 3.26 11.60
CA THR A 370 5.89 3.79 10.26
C THR A 370 5.46 5.26 10.35
N ALA A 371 4.63 5.61 11.32
CA ALA A 371 4.16 6.97 11.54
C ALA A 371 5.32 7.91 11.85
N TYR A 372 6.15 7.61 12.85
CA TYR A 372 7.33 8.44 13.15
C TYR A 372 8.32 8.51 11.99
N GLY A 373 8.58 7.40 11.31
CA GLY A 373 9.54 7.33 10.20
C GLY A 373 9.12 8.17 8.98
N SER A 374 7.81 8.36 8.76
CA SER A 374 7.28 9.10 7.62
C SER A 374 7.24 10.62 7.79
N ILE A 375 7.22 11.13 9.03
CA ILE A 375 7.08 12.57 9.33
C ILE A 375 8.19 13.43 8.70
N PRO A 376 9.48 13.06 8.79
CA PRO A 376 10.55 13.89 8.22
C PRO A 376 10.35 14.20 6.73
N ALA A 377 9.91 13.22 5.92
CA ALA A 377 9.65 13.45 4.50
C ALA A 377 8.56 14.51 4.27
N GLY A 378 7.48 14.48 5.06
CA GLY A 378 6.41 15.48 4.97
C GLY A 378 6.84 16.87 5.40
N LEU A 379 7.77 17.00 6.35
CA LEU A 379 8.35 18.29 6.72
C LEU A 379 9.15 18.92 5.57
N PHE A 380 9.65 18.12 4.64
CA PHE A 380 10.34 18.58 3.42
C PHE A 380 9.43 18.64 2.19
N GLY A 381 8.11 18.51 2.35
CA GLY A 381 7.17 18.69 1.25
C GLY A 381 6.69 17.40 0.58
N ILE A 382 7.17 16.24 1.02
CA ILE A 382 6.85 14.93 0.41
C ILE A 382 5.88 14.17 1.30
N THR A 383 4.61 14.18 0.92
CA THR A 383 3.52 13.64 1.74
C THR A 383 3.15 12.19 1.45
N GLU A 384 3.64 11.62 0.36
CA GLU A 384 3.30 10.27 -0.10
C GLU A 384 3.62 9.19 0.94
N PRO A 385 4.79 9.16 1.61
CA PRO A 385 5.06 8.20 2.68
C PRO A 385 4.05 8.27 3.83
N ILE A 386 3.59 9.48 4.15
CA ILE A 386 2.62 9.75 5.23
C ILE A 386 1.22 9.32 4.80
N ILE A 387 0.80 9.73 3.61
CA ILE A 387 -0.53 9.44 3.07
C ILE A 387 -0.69 7.93 2.93
N TYR A 388 0.20 7.27 2.19
CA TYR A 388 0.05 5.86 1.87
C TYR A 388 0.46 4.92 3.01
N GLY A 389 1.44 5.33 3.83
CA GLY A 389 1.93 4.52 4.95
C GLY A 389 1.08 4.64 6.22
N VAL A 390 0.45 5.80 6.46
CA VAL A 390 -0.14 6.13 7.77
C VAL A 390 -1.59 6.58 7.65
N ASN A 391 -1.85 7.67 6.93
CA ASN A 391 -3.10 8.42 7.03
C ASN A 391 -4.24 7.81 6.21
N LEU A 392 -4.00 7.46 4.94
CA LEU A 392 -5.01 6.89 4.03
C LEU A 392 -5.51 5.50 4.47
N PRO A 393 -4.64 4.56 4.91
CA PRO A 393 -5.12 3.27 5.43
C PRO A 393 -6.10 3.40 6.59
N ARG A 394 -6.04 4.51 7.34
CA ARG A 394 -6.91 4.83 8.48
C ARG A 394 -8.04 5.79 8.14
N ILE A 395 -7.98 6.44 6.97
CA ILE A 395 -8.90 7.43 6.38
C ILE A 395 -9.14 8.68 7.22
N LEU A 396 -9.53 8.50 8.49
CA LEU A 396 -9.82 9.59 9.40
C LEU A 396 -8.61 10.53 9.55
N PRO A 397 -7.35 10.08 9.76
CA PRO A 397 -6.23 11.01 9.82
C PRO A 397 -6.05 11.81 8.52
N PHE A 398 -6.30 11.18 7.36
CA PHE A 398 -6.21 11.84 6.06
C PHE A 398 -7.28 12.94 5.90
N VAL A 399 -8.53 12.65 6.28
CA VAL A 399 -9.63 13.61 6.22
C VAL A 399 -9.43 14.73 7.25
N ALA A 400 -9.02 14.39 8.47
CA ALA A 400 -8.72 15.36 9.53
C ALA A 400 -7.59 16.33 9.10
N ALA A 401 -6.54 15.81 8.47
CA ALA A 401 -5.49 16.64 7.87
C ALA A 401 -6.01 17.55 6.76
N SER A 402 -6.90 17.04 5.90
CA SER A 402 -7.50 17.84 4.83
C SER A 402 -8.39 18.97 5.39
N ILE A 403 -9.17 18.69 6.44
CA ILE A 403 -9.96 19.70 7.16
C ILE A 403 -9.04 20.75 7.79
N GLY A 404 -7.99 20.33 8.50
CA GLY A 404 -7.04 21.26 9.09
C GLY A 404 -6.31 22.11 8.04
N ALA A 405 -5.93 21.51 6.91
CA ALA A 405 -5.38 22.22 5.75
C ALA A 405 -6.34 23.30 5.23
N GLY A 406 -7.63 22.97 5.10
CA GLY A 406 -8.63 23.93 4.65
C GLY A 406 -8.82 25.09 5.63
N VAL A 407 -8.87 24.83 6.93
CA VAL A 407 -8.97 25.89 7.96
C VAL A 407 -7.72 26.77 7.96
N GLY A 408 -6.52 26.18 7.98
CA GLY A 408 -5.27 26.93 7.97
C GLY A 408 -5.04 27.72 6.68
N GLY A 409 -5.40 27.14 5.53
CA GLY A 409 -5.33 27.80 4.23
C GLY A 409 -6.32 28.96 4.11
N LEU A 410 -7.54 28.79 4.61
CA LEU A 410 -8.55 29.85 4.66
C LEU A 410 -8.06 31.03 5.50
N VAL A 411 -7.61 30.76 6.73
CA VAL A 411 -7.17 31.84 7.64
C VAL A 411 -5.93 32.54 7.09
N ALA A 412 -4.95 31.80 6.57
CA ALA A 412 -3.76 32.39 5.98
C ALA A 412 -4.09 33.28 4.78
N ALA A 413 -4.95 32.81 3.87
CA ALA A 413 -5.37 33.59 2.71
C ALA A 413 -6.23 34.81 3.10
N LEU A 414 -7.12 34.66 4.09
CA LEU A 414 -7.91 35.77 4.61
C LEU A 414 -7.02 36.88 5.20
N SER A 415 -5.90 36.50 5.81
CA SER A 415 -4.91 37.44 6.34
C SER A 415 -3.95 38.00 5.28
N GLY A 416 -4.12 37.66 4.01
CA GLY A 416 -3.32 38.22 2.90
C GLY A 416 -2.09 37.42 2.50
N LEU A 417 -1.96 36.14 2.91
CA LEU A 417 -0.84 35.30 2.49
C LEU A 417 -0.82 35.11 0.97
N ALA A 418 0.30 35.45 0.34
CA ALA A 418 0.58 35.11 -1.05
C ALA A 418 2.05 34.75 -1.23
N ALA A 419 2.33 33.80 -2.14
CA ALA A 419 3.70 33.46 -2.51
C ALA A 419 4.20 34.41 -3.60
N TYR A 420 5.43 34.91 -3.47
CA TYR A 420 6.03 35.90 -4.37
C TYR A 420 7.08 35.28 -5.29
N THR A 421 7.71 34.19 -4.87
CA THR A 421 8.75 33.53 -5.65
C THR A 421 8.54 32.02 -5.64
N PRO A 422 8.86 31.33 -6.76
CA PRO A 422 9.07 29.90 -6.74
C PRO A 422 10.12 29.55 -5.68
N GLY A 423 9.80 28.60 -4.81
CA GLY A 423 10.66 28.26 -3.67
C GLY A 423 10.48 26.82 -3.20
N GLY A 424 11.16 26.51 -2.10
CA GLY A 424 11.20 25.17 -1.51
C GLY A 424 9.82 24.61 -1.12
N ALA A 425 9.78 23.34 -0.71
CA ALA A 425 8.56 22.67 -0.25
C ALA A 425 8.62 22.39 1.27
N GLY A 426 7.49 21.99 1.86
CA GLY A 426 7.37 21.75 3.30
C GLY A 426 7.70 23.00 4.11
N LEU A 427 8.55 22.86 5.13
CA LEU A 427 9.02 23.99 5.95
C LEU A 427 9.89 24.96 5.17
N LEU A 428 10.62 24.49 4.16
CA LEU A 428 11.45 25.33 3.30
C LEU A 428 10.62 26.19 2.34
N ALA A 429 9.30 25.99 2.29
CA ALA A 429 8.39 26.89 1.60
C ALA A 429 8.40 28.31 2.14
N VAL A 430 8.96 28.54 3.33
CA VAL A 430 9.26 29.89 3.85
C VAL A 430 9.96 30.78 2.82
N THR A 431 10.80 30.18 1.97
CA THR A 431 11.55 30.87 0.91
C THR A 431 10.66 31.57 -0.13
N ARG A 432 9.43 31.07 -0.34
CA ARG A 432 8.44 31.64 -1.27
C ARG A 432 7.93 33.01 -0.86
N TYR A 433 8.08 33.35 0.43
CA TYR A 433 7.48 34.52 1.05
C TYR A 433 8.50 35.61 1.37
N ILE A 434 9.81 35.32 1.23
CA ILE A 434 10.89 36.24 1.61
C ILE A 434 10.76 37.59 0.88
N SER A 435 10.46 37.56 -0.43
CA SER A 435 10.27 38.77 -1.23
C SER A 435 9.05 39.61 -0.81
N GLY A 436 8.08 39.01 -0.13
CA GLY A 436 6.92 39.70 0.43
C GLY A 436 7.14 40.26 1.84
N GLY A 437 8.33 40.07 2.41
CA GLY A 437 8.71 40.58 3.72
C GLY A 437 8.37 39.67 4.92
N PRO A 438 8.75 40.09 6.14
CA PRO A 438 8.58 39.29 7.36
C PRO A 438 7.13 38.93 7.69
N ASP A 439 6.18 39.82 7.35
CA ASP A 439 4.75 39.60 7.62
C ASP A 439 4.23 38.38 6.86
N MET A 440 4.64 38.20 5.59
CA MET A 440 4.23 37.03 4.79
C MET A 440 4.78 35.73 5.37
N ILE A 441 6.00 35.75 5.91
CA ILE A 441 6.58 34.62 6.62
C ILE A 441 5.78 34.29 7.89
N ALA A 442 5.41 35.32 8.67
CA ALA A 442 4.61 35.16 9.87
C ALA A 442 3.22 34.58 9.54
N LEU A 443 2.57 35.06 8.48
CA LEU A 443 1.28 34.55 8.00
C LEU A 443 1.37 33.08 7.55
N PHE A 444 2.47 32.69 6.89
CA PHE A 444 2.70 31.29 6.54
C PHE A 444 2.77 30.39 7.77
N PHE A 445 3.60 30.75 8.77
CA PHE A 445 3.72 29.97 10.00
C PHE A 445 2.45 29.98 10.84
N MET A 446 1.68 31.07 10.83
CA MET A 446 0.35 31.12 11.43
C MET A 446 -0.59 30.12 10.77
N GLY A 447 -0.68 30.12 9.44
CA GLY A 447 -1.49 29.16 8.67
C GLY A 447 -1.10 27.71 8.93
N VAL A 448 0.21 27.42 8.94
CA VAL A 448 0.75 26.11 9.30
C VAL A 448 0.39 25.73 10.73
N GLY A 449 0.53 26.63 11.69
CA GLY A 449 0.20 26.40 13.10
C GLY A 449 -1.28 26.05 13.31
N ILE A 450 -2.18 26.78 12.65
CA ILE A 450 -3.62 26.51 12.68
C ILE A 450 -3.93 25.16 12.04
N ALA A 451 -3.36 24.89 10.86
CA ALA A 451 -3.56 23.62 10.17
C ALA A 451 -3.03 22.44 11.00
N TRP A 452 -1.87 22.59 11.63
CA TRP A 452 -1.28 21.60 12.53
C TRP A 452 -2.16 21.35 13.73
N ALA A 453 -2.58 22.39 14.44
CA ALA A 453 -3.45 22.28 15.61
C ALA A 453 -4.75 21.57 15.26
N CYS A 454 -5.44 22.01 14.19
CA CYS A 454 -6.69 21.40 13.75
C CYS A 454 -6.50 19.93 13.34
N SER A 455 -5.51 19.64 12.50
CA SER A 455 -5.23 18.27 12.02
C SER A 455 -4.85 17.34 13.15
N PHE A 456 -4.00 17.81 14.07
CA PHE A 456 -3.56 17.06 15.24
C PHE A 456 -4.73 16.79 16.18
N ILE A 457 -5.50 17.81 16.56
CA ILE A 457 -6.61 17.67 17.52
C ILE A 457 -7.69 16.75 16.95
N LEU A 458 -8.13 16.97 15.70
CA LEU A 458 -9.14 16.12 15.07
C LEU A 458 -8.67 14.67 14.99
N THR A 459 -7.42 14.45 14.57
CA THR A 459 -6.88 13.09 14.51
C THR A 459 -6.74 12.50 15.91
N PHE A 460 -6.16 13.22 16.86
CA PHE A 460 -5.90 12.74 18.21
C PHE A 460 -7.20 12.44 18.97
N VAL A 461 -8.27 13.21 18.79
CA VAL A 461 -9.57 12.96 19.43
C VAL A 461 -10.28 11.77 18.78
N PHE A 462 -10.43 11.78 17.45
CA PHE A 462 -11.30 10.83 16.76
C PHE A 462 -10.62 9.52 16.35
N TYR A 463 -9.28 9.47 16.24
CA TYR A 463 -8.56 8.27 15.80
C TYR A 463 -8.74 7.11 16.79
N LYS A 464 -9.02 5.93 16.24
CA LYS A 464 -9.08 4.67 16.99
C LYS A 464 -8.25 3.66 16.21
N GLU A 465 -7.33 2.98 16.89
CA GLU A 465 -6.46 1.96 16.29
C GLU A 465 -7.29 0.84 15.63
N ARG A 466 -8.36 0.43 16.30
CA ARG A 466 -9.32 -0.53 15.79
C ARG A 466 -10.74 -0.15 16.20
N GLN A 467 -11.71 -0.67 15.45
CA GLN A 467 -13.10 -0.67 15.88
C GLN A 467 -13.27 -1.69 17.00
N SER A 468 -14.11 -1.37 17.99
CA SER A 468 -14.44 -2.33 19.05
C SER A 468 -15.44 -3.36 18.55
N GLU A 469 -15.40 -4.55 19.15
CA GLU A 469 -16.34 -5.65 18.89
C GLU A 469 -17.77 -5.14 19.05
N LYS A 470 -18.04 -4.34 20.09
CA LYS A 470 -19.36 -3.74 20.33
C LYS A 470 -19.83 -2.85 19.19
N HIS A 471 -18.93 -2.07 18.59
CA HIS A 471 -19.28 -1.20 17.47
C HIS A 471 -19.56 -2.03 16.21
N GLU A 472 -18.72 -3.02 15.90
CA GLU A 472 -18.91 -3.86 14.72
C GLU A 472 -20.15 -4.78 14.85
N ILE A 473 -20.47 -5.29 16.05
CA ILE A 473 -21.72 -6.06 16.29
C ILE A 473 -22.94 -5.16 16.05
N LYS A 474 -22.95 -3.94 16.60
CA LYS A 474 -24.04 -2.98 16.35
C LYS A 474 -24.20 -2.67 14.86
N LYS A 475 -23.08 -2.55 14.15
CA LYS A 475 -23.08 -2.33 12.70
C LYS A 475 -23.62 -3.54 11.95
N ALA A 476 -23.23 -4.76 12.32
CA ALA A 476 -23.78 -6.00 11.76
C ALA A 476 -25.29 -6.10 11.99
N ASN A 477 -25.76 -5.82 13.22
CA ASN A 477 -27.19 -5.75 13.56
C ASN A 477 -27.94 -4.74 12.68
N LYS A 478 -27.40 -3.52 12.54
CA LYS A 478 -28.03 -2.46 11.73
C LYS A 478 -28.11 -2.83 10.25
N LEU A 479 -27.07 -3.48 9.73
CA LEU A 479 -27.05 -3.95 8.34
C LEU A 479 -28.06 -5.07 8.12
N LEU A 480 -28.15 -6.03 9.04
CA LEU A 480 -29.15 -7.10 9.00
C LEU A 480 -30.58 -6.55 9.01
N ILE A 481 -30.87 -5.57 9.87
CA ILE A 481 -32.19 -4.90 9.89
C ILE A 481 -32.48 -4.21 8.56
N LYS A 482 -31.49 -3.55 7.96
CA LYS A 482 -31.65 -2.88 6.65
C LYS A 482 -31.92 -3.90 5.54
N TYR A 483 -31.25 -5.05 5.56
CA TYR A 483 -31.45 -6.13 4.61
C TYR A 483 -32.83 -6.76 4.72
N ILE A 484 -33.27 -7.08 5.95
CA ILE A 484 -34.63 -7.59 6.22
C ILE A 484 -35.69 -6.64 5.64
N LYS A 485 -35.54 -5.32 5.90
CA LYS A 485 -36.44 -4.31 5.34
C LYS A 485 -36.43 -4.26 3.80
N SER A 486 -35.29 -4.51 3.18
CA SER A 486 -35.14 -4.43 1.72
C SER A 486 -35.76 -5.62 0.96
N ILE A 487 -35.88 -6.78 1.60
CA ILE A 487 -36.45 -8.00 1.01
C ILE A 487 -37.99 -7.99 1.02
N ASN A 488 -38.61 -6.96 1.60
CA ASN A 488 -40.03 -6.67 1.46
C ASN A 488 -40.95 -7.80 1.97
N VAL A 489 -40.68 -8.31 3.17
CA VAL A 489 -41.67 -9.06 3.92
C VAL A 489 -42.49 -8.06 4.72
N ASN A 490 -43.81 -8.09 4.56
CA ASN A 490 -44.78 -7.44 5.46
C ASN A 490 -44.63 -8.08 6.86
N LEU A 491 -43.54 -7.75 7.55
CA LEU A 491 -43.34 -8.13 8.93
C LEU A 491 -44.31 -7.30 9.75
N SER A 492 -45.23 -7.96 10.45
CA SER A 492 -46.09 -7.33 11.44
C SER A 492 -45.22 -6.51 12.42
N LYS A 493 -45.79 -5.44 12.99
CA LYS A 493 -45.08 -4.62 13.99
C LYS A 493 -44.49 -5.51 15.10
N GLU A 494 -45.23 -6.54 15.52
CA GLU A 494 -44.81 -7.53 16.52
C GLU A 494 -43.56 -8.32 16.12
N SER A 495 -43.50 -8.88 14.91
CA SER A 495 -42.32 -9.64 14.44
C SER A 495 -41.07 -8.75 14.36
N ASN A 496 -41.23 -7.49 13.95
CA ASN A 496 -40.13 -6.51 13.94
C ASN A 496 -39.61 -6.19 15.36
N THR A 497 -40.50 -6.07 16.34
CA THR A 497 -40.10 -5.91 17.76
C THR A 497 -39.42 -7.16 18.31
N LEU A 498 -39.94 -8.36 18.00
CA LEU A 498 -39.36 -9.63 18.43
C LEU A 498 -37.93 -9.81 17.88
N PHE A 499 -37.70 -9.45 16.61
CA PHE A 499 -36.38 -9.50 16.00
C PHE A 499 -35.40 -8.49 16.59
N LYS A 500 -35.83 -7.26 16.84
CA LYS A 500 -34.99 -6.29 17.55
C LYS A 500 -34.60 -6.79 18.93
N ASN A 501 -35.53 -7.37 19.68
CA ASN A 501 -35.26 -7.92 21.01
C ASN A 501 -34.27 -9.08 20.97
N LYS A 502 -34.34 -9.97 19.96
CA LYS A 502 -33.33 -11.03 19.77
C LYS A 502 -31.96 -10.47 19.38
N LEU A 503 -31.87 -9.48 18.50
CA LEU A 503 -30.58 -8.86 18.13
C LEU A 503 -29.93 -8.08 19.28
N VAL A 504 -30.74 -7.58 20.21
CA VAL A 504 -30.25 -6.96 21.46
C VAL A 504 -29.48 -7.98 22.32
N LEU A 505 -29.79 -9.28 22.26
CA LEU A 505 -29.02 -10.32 22.96
C LEU A 505 -27.57 -10.41 22.46
N LEU A 506 -27.34 -10.21 21.16
CA LEU A 506 -25.98 -10.17 20.60
C LEU A 506 -25.19 -8.95 21.08
N GLU A 507 -25.86 -7.83 21.35
CA GLU A 507 -25.21 -6.66 21.94
C GLU A 507 -24.92 -6.86 23.43
N HIS A 508 -25.80 -7.57 24.15
CA HIS A 508 -25.64 -7.88 25.57
C HIS A 508 -24.65 -9.01 25.84
N PHE A 509 -24.33 -9.83 24.83
CA PHE A 509 -23.26 -10.84 24.92
C PHE A 509 -21.93 -10.20 25.34
N LEU A 510 -21.63 -8.98 24.89
CA LEU A 510 -20.45 -8.24 25.34
C LEU A 510 -20.65 -7.62 26.72
N THR A 511 -20.71 -8.48 27.74
CA THR A 511 -20.76 -8.09 29.14
C THR A 511 -19.51 -7.30 29.54
N LYS A 512 -19.58 -6.60 30.69
CA LYS A 512 -18.43 -5.84 31.22
C LYS A 512 -17.20 -6.74 31.43
N GLN A 513 -17.40 -7.98 31.88
CA GLN A 513 -16.32 -8.97 32.07
C GLN A 513 -15.66 -9.36 30.76
N ILE A 514 -16.46 -9.63 29.72
CA ILE A 514 -15.94 -9.98 28.39
C ILE A 514 -15.15 -8.80 27.81
N LEU A 515 -15.65 -7.57 27.93
CA LEU A 515 -14.91 -6.38 27.47
C LEU A 515 -13.58 -6.18 28.21
N ILE A 516 -13.51 -6.54 29.50
CA ILE A 516 -12.26 -6.54 30.27
C ILE A 516 -11.30 -7.61 29.73
N LEU A 517 -11.79 -8.83 29.47
CA LEU A 517 -11.00 -9.93 28.91
C LEU A 517 -10.40 -9.56 27.54
N ILE A 518 -11.18 -8.96 26.64
CA ILE A 518 -10.70 -8.49 25.34
C ILE A 518 -9.58 -7.46 25.52
N LYS A 519 -9.80 -6.44 26.37
CA LYS A 519 -8.82 -5.38 26.61
C LYS A 519 -7.52 -5.90 27.23
N ASP A 520 -7.63 -6.87 28.12
CA ASP A 520 -6.48 -7.45 28.81
C ASP A 520 -5.67 -8.35 27.86
N PHE A 521 -6.36 -9.12 27.02
CA PHE A 521 -5.71 -9.88 25.95
C PHE A 521 -5.02 -8.96 24.93
N GLU A 522 -5.67 -7.87 24.51
CA GLU A 522 -5.09 -6.83 23.66
C GLU A 522 -3.84 -6.18 24.28
N LYS A 523 -3.88 -5.86 25.57
CA LYS A 523 -2.73 -5.32 26.32
C LYS A 523 -1.56 -6.31 26.35
N ASN A 524 -1.84 -7.60 26.51
CA ASN A 524 -0.80 -8.65 26.48
C ASN A 524 -0.18 -8.81 25.08
N LEU A 525 -0.99 -8.70 24.01
CA LEU A 525 -0.47 -8.65 22.64
C LEU A 525 0.48 -7.47 22.43
N TRP A 526 0.16 -6.28 22.93
CA TRP A 526 1.04 -5.12 22.82
C TRP A 526 2.34 -5.27 23.58
N LYS A 527 2.29 -5.79 24.82
CA LYS A 527 3.50 -6.05 25.61
C LYS A 527 4.42 -7.02 24.87
N PHE A 528 3.86 -8.08 24.31
CA PHE A 528 4.59 -9.05 23.50
C PHE A 528 5.28 -8.38 22.30
N LEU A 529 4.52 -7.68 21.46
CA LEU A 529 5.06 -7.00 20.25
C LEU A 529 6.15 -5.97 20.60
N LYS A 530 5.96 -5.21 21.69
CA LYS A 530 6.93 -4.21 22.15
C LYS A 530 8.24 -4.86 22.58
N LEU A 531 8.19 -5.98 23.30
CA LEU A 531 9.39 -6.70 23.73
C LEU A 531 10.08 -7.39 22.55
N GLU A 532 9.33 -7.92 21.60
CA GLU A 532 9.87 -8.55 20.40
C GLU A 532 10.65 -7.53 19.53
N ILE A 533 10.11 -6.33 19.34
CA ILE A 533 10.81 -5.25 18.65
C ILE A 533 12.04 -4.79 19.43
N LYS A 534 11.94 -4.67 20.76
CA LYS A 534 13.10 -4.32 21.60
C LYS A 534 14.21 -5.37 21.49
N LYS A 535 13.84 -6.65 21.44
CA LYS A 535 14.78 -7.76 21.21
C LYS A 535 15.46 -7.64 19.86
N ASN A 536 14.69 -7.44 18.79
CA ASN A 536 15.23 -7.32 17.43
C ASN A 536 16.17 -6.12 17.31
N HIS A 537 15.79 -4.97 17.88
CA HIS A 537 16.64 -3.78 17.87
C HIS A 537 17.96 -3.99 18.64
N LEU A 538 17.95 -4.75 19.74
CA LEU A 538 19.19 -5.12 20.43
C LEU A 538 20.07 -6.03 19.60
N LYS A 539 19.50 -7.03 18.89
CA LYS A 539 20.25 -7.90 17.98
C LYS A 539 20.88 -7.11 16.83
N GLU A 540 20.11 -6.24 16.18
CA GLU A 540 20.62 -5.35 15.13
C GLU A 540 21.75 -4.44 15.63
N LYS A 541 21.58 -3.86 16.83
CA LYS A 541 22.61 -3.01 17.45
C LYS A 541 23.86 -3.81 17.82
N GLU A 542 23.72 -5.06 18.24
CA GLU A 542 24.84 -5.97 18.49
C GLU A 542 25.65 -6.19 17.22
N GLU A 543 25.00 -6.60 16.13
CA GLU A 543 25.65 -6.81 14.83
C GLU A 543 26.33 -5.55 14.31
N LEU A 544 25.71 -4.38 14.51
CA LEU A 544 26.26 -3.11 14.08
C LEU A 544 27.52 -2.71 14.88
N ILE A 545 27.59 -3.05 16.16
CA ILE A 545 28.78 -2.82 17.00
C ILE A 545 29.87 -3.84 16.68
N LYS A 546 29.52 -5.12 16.51
CA LYS A 546 30.45 -6.18 16.10
C LYS A 546 31.10 -5.84 14.75
N SER A 547 30.30 -5.47 13.75
CA SER A 547 30.79 -5.06 12.43
C SER A 547 31.66 -3.81 12.47
N LYS A 548 31.39 -2.85 13.38
CA LYS A 548 32.29 -1.70 13.59
C LYS A 548 33.65 -2.11 14.16
N PHE A 549 33.70 -3.09 15.07
CA PHE A 549 34.95 -3.62 15.58
C PHE A 549 35.69 -4.43 14.51
N LEU A 550 35.01 -5.25 13.72
CA LEU A 550 35.59 -5.96 12.57
C LEU A 550 36.18 -5.00 11.53
N LYS A 551 35.42 -3.98 11.11
CA LYS A 551 35.95 -2.94 10.20
C LYS A 551 37.15 -2.18 10.77
N LYS A 552 37.26 -2.07 12.10
CA LYS A 552 38.44 -1.49 12.77
C LYS A 552 39.59 -2.48 12.82
N SER A 553 39.37 -3.77 13.08
CA SER A 553 40.43 -4.78 13.01
C SER A 553 41.01 -4.81 11.60
N ASP A 554 40.16 -4.81 10.56
CA ASP A 554 40.60 -4.90 9.17
C ASP A 554 41.59 -3.79 8.77
N LYS A 555 41.41 -2.56 9.30
CA LYS A 555 42.33 -1.43 9.07
C LYS A 555 43.73 -1.65 9.66
N TYR A 556 43.89 -2.56 10.62
CA TYR A 556 45.14 -2.83 11.31
C TYR A 556 45.78 -4.16 10.93
N ILE A 557 45.17 -4.95 10.02
CA ILE A 557 45.68 -6.26 9.57
C ILE A 557 47.17 -6.19 9.20
N GLU A 558 47.55 -5.19 8.39
CA GLU A 558 48.93 -5.02 7.91
C GLU A 558 49.73 -3.98 8.71
N LYS A 559 49.06 -3.14 9.50
CA LYS A 559 49.68 -1.99 10.17
C LYS A 559 50.10 -2.24 11.62
N ASN A 560 49.32 -3.03 12.36
CA ASN A 560 49.60 -3.30 13.78
C ASN A 560 48.83 -4.54 14.28
N LYS A 561 49.55 -5.66 14.41
CA LYS A 561 49.01 -6.97 14.79
C LYS A 561 48.36 -6.99 16.18
N GLN A 562 48.87 -6.21 17.13
CA GLN A 562 48.26 -6.08 18.47
C GLN A 562 46.90 -5.36 18.40
N LYS A 563 46.80 -4.26 17.65
CA LYS A 563 45.53 -3.53 17.46
C LYS A 563 44.51 -4.35 16.67
N TYR A 564 44.96 -5.11 15.65
CA TYR A 564 44.11 -6.06 14.92
C TYR A 564 43.46 -7.06 15.89
N ASN A 565 44.27 -7.80 16.66
CA ASN A 565 43.78 -8.80 17.61
C ASN A 565 42.90 -8.18 18.71
N TYR A 566 43.22 -6.97 19.17
CA TYR A 566 42.40 -6.24 20.14
C TYR A 566 40.98 -5.99 19.63
N PHE A 567 40.83 -5.46 18.40
CA PHE A 567 39.51 -5.17 17.84
C PHE A 567 38.76 -6.44 17.43
N LEU A 568 39.45 -7.47 16.94
CA LEU A 568 38.86 -8.77 16.62
C LEU A 568 38.25 -9.41 17.88
N LYS A 569 39.03 -9.50 18.96
CA LYS A 569 38.57 -10.04 20.25
C LYS A 569 37.40 -9.23 20.83
N LYS A 570 37.43 -7.91 20.67
CA LYS A 570 36.34 -7.02 21.10
C LYS A 570 35.06 -7.24 20.29
N SER A 571 35.17 -7.61 19.01
CA SER A 571 34.02 -7.98 18.17
C SER A 571 33.40 -9.33 18.59
N GLU A 572 34.23 -10.30 18.97
CA GLU A 572 33.79 -11.63 19.40
C GLU A 572 33.15 -11.60 20.79
N GLN A 573 33.71 -10.80 21.70
CA GLN A 573 33.25 -10.70 23.09
C GLN A 573 32.01 -9.83 23.27
N PHE A 574 31.82 -8.80 22.43
CA PHE A 574 30.69 -7.89 22.56
C PHE A 574 29.38 -8.64 22.30
N ASN A 575 28.49 -8.71 23.27
CA ASN A 575 27.16 -9.27 23.07
C ASN A 575 26.13 -8.56 23.97
N TYR A 576 24.86 -8.63 23.58
CA TYR A 576 23.73 -8.23 24.41
C TYR A 576 22.99 -9.44 24.97
N ASN A 577 23.63 -10.62 25.07
CA ASN A 577 22.98 -11.88 25.44
C ASN A 577 22.20 -11.77 26.75
N GLU A 578 22.76 -11.13 27.78
CA GLU A 578 22.08 -10.95 29.08
C GLU A 578 20.80 -10.10 28.96
N LYS A 579 20.86 -9.00 28.20
CA LYS A 579 19.69 -8.12 27.96
C LYS A 579 18.64 -8.80 27.09
N ILE A 580 19.09 -9.55 26.07
CA ILE A 580 18.22 -10.33 25.20
C ILE A 580 17.55 -11.46 26.00
N HIS A 581 18.30 -12.18 26.83
CA HIS A 581 17.80 -13.25 27.67
C HIS A 581 16.77 -12.77 28.70
N ASN A 582 16.99 -11.61 29.32
CA ASN A 582 16.00 -10.98 30.20
C ASN A 582 14.70 -10.66 29.44
N ILE A 583 14.81 -10.10 28.22
CA ILE A 583 13.65 -9.84 27.37
C ILE A 583 12.95 -11.14 26.95
N GLU A 584 13.70 -12.19 26.58
CA GLU A 584 13.17 -13.51 26.22
C GLU A 584 12.45 -14.16 27.40
N THR A 585 12.94 -13.98 28.62
CA THR A 585 12.28 -14.41 29.86
C THR A 585 10.98 -13.64 30.10
N GLN A 586 10.94 -12.34 29.80
CA GLN A 586 9.70 -11.56 29.87
C GLN A 586 8.70 -12.00 28.79
N ILE A 587 9.19 -12.27 27.57
CA ILE A 587 8.38 -12.79 26.47
C ILE A 587 7.80 -14.16 26.82
N SER A 588 8.58 -15.07 27.39
CA SER A 588 8.11 -16.41 27.75
C SER A 588 7.02 -16.36 28.82
N LYS A 589 7.16 -15.51 29.85
CA LYS A 589 6.11 -15.24 30.85
C LYS A 589 4.83 -14.73 30.20
N ILE A 590 4.93 -13.76 29.29
CA ILE A 590 3.77 -13.22 28.56
C ILE A 590 3.15 -14.26 27.64
N LEU A 591 3.93 -15.14 27.00
CA LEU A 591 3.42 -16.22 26.14
C LEU A 591 2.62 -17.26 26.94
N ILE A 592 3.03 -17.56 28.17
CA ILE A 592 2.29 -18.44 29.08
C ILE A 592 0.95 -17.80 29.45
N GLU A 593 0.95 -16.54 29.91
CA GLU A 593 -0.30 -15.79 30.19
C GLU A 593 -1.18 -15.61 28.94
N LYS A 594 -0.56 -15.47 27.77
CA LYS A 594 -1.26 -15.32 26.50
C LYS A 594 -1.99 -16.60 26.13
N LYS A 595 -1.38 -17.79 26.33
CA LYS A 595 -2.01 -19.07 25.98
C LYS A 595 -3.34 -19.29 26.71
N SER A 596 -3.40 -19.04 28.02
CA SER A 596 -4.64 -19.20 28.80
C SER A 596 -5.71 -18.20 28.36
N LYS A 597 -5.37 -16.92 28.26
CA LYS A 597 -6.30 -15.87 27.81
C LYS A 597 -6.74 -16.03 26.36
N GLN A 598 -5.86 -16.54 25.49
CA GLN A 598 -6.18 -16.86 24.10
C GLN A 598 -7.21 -17.97 24.00
N TYR A 599 -7.08 -19.01 24.84
CA TYR A 599 -8.09 -20.07 24.92
C TYR A 599 -9.46 -19.50 25.35
N GLU A 600 -9.50 -18.68 26.40
CA GLU A 600 -10.74 -18.04 26.85
C GLU A 600 -11.34 -17.11 25.79
N TYR A 601 -10.49 -16.32 25.12
CA TYR A 601 -10.91 -15.45 24.03
C TYR A 601 -11.48 -16.25 22.86
N ASN A 602 -10.80 -17.30 22.39
CA ASN A 602 -11.30 -18.17 21.33
C ASN A 602 -12.62 -18.85 21.70
N LYS A 603 -12.74 -19.31 22.95
CA LYS A 603 -13.99 -19.90 23.48
C LYS A 603 -15.13 -18.87 23.49
N MET A 604 -14.85 -17.65 23.92
CA MET A 604 -15.81 -16.54 23.89
C MET A 604 -16.25 -16.22 22.44
N GLN A 605 -15.33 -16.22 21.48
CA GLN A 605 -15.66 -16.00 20.07
C GLN A 605 -16.56 -17.12 19.50
N GLN A 606 -16.24 -18.38 19.80
CA GLN A 606 -17.05 -19.52 19.39
C GLN A 606 -18.46 -19.46 20.00
N ASN A 607 -18.57 -19.18 21.30
CA ASN A 607 -19.87 -19.03 21.96
C ASN A 607 -20.71 -17.91 21.34
N PHE A 608 -20.09 -16.77 20.98
CA PHE A 608 -20.77 -15.70 20.28
C PHE A 608 -21.29 -16.14 18.92
N LEU A 609 -20.47 -16.85 18.15
CA LEU A 609 -20.85 -17.32 16.81
C LEU A 609 -22.00 -18.32 16.86
N ILE A 610 -21.99 -19.25 17.82
CA ILE A 610 -23.10 -20.18 18.06
C ILE A 610 -24.38 -19.41 18.41
N LEU A 611 -24.29 -18.40 19.29
CA LEU A 611 -25.44 -17.56 19.63
C LEU A 611 -25.98 -16.79 18.42
N ALA A 612 -25.09 -16.21 17.61
CA ALA A 612 -25.46 -15.50 16.39
C ALA A 612 -26.14 -16.44 15.39
N GLU A 613 -25.57 -17.62 15.17
CA GLU A 613 -26.11 -18.64 14.28
C GLU A 613 -27.52 -19.08 14.72
N ASN A 614 -27.72 -19.37 16.01
CA ASN A 614 -29.03 -19.72 16.55
C ASN A 614 -30.07 -18.62 16.33
N ILE A 615 -29.70 -17.35 16.59
CA ILE A 615 -30.60 -16.20 16.39
C ILE A 615 -30.91 -16.02 14.91
N ILE A 616 -29.94 -16.20 14.01
CA ILE A 616 -30.14 -16.02 12.57
C ILE A 616 -30.96 -17.17 11.98
N ASN A 617 -30.73 -18.42 12.40
CA ASN A 617 -31.54 -19.58 12.01
C ASN A 617 -33.00 -19.41 12.45
N ASP A 618 -33.24 -18.87 13.64
CA ASP A 618 -34.58 -18.51 14.09
C ASP A 618 -35.22 -17.41 13.22
N ILE A 619 -34.44 -16.44 12.73
CA ILE A 619 -34.91 -15.39 11.81
C ILE A 619 -35.26 -15.97 10.43
N GLU A 620 -34.47 -16.94 9.95
CA GLU A 620 -34.66 -17.61 8.67
C GLU A 620 -35.90 -18.51 8.65
N LYS A 621 -36.22 -19.22 9.73
CA LYS A 621 -37.45 -20.03 9.83
C LYS A 621 -38.72 -19.23 9.47
N HIS A 622 -38.69 -17.92 9.73
CA HIS A 622 -39.78 -17.00 9.41
C HIS A 622 -39.65 -16.31 8.04
N ASN A 623 -38.54 -16.48 7.30
CA ASN A 623 -38.25 -15.80 6.03
C ASN A 623 -37.46 -16.71 5.05
N LYS A 624 -38.15 -17.40 4.12
CA LYS A 624 -37.60 -18.44 3.21
C LYS A 624 -36.58 -17.99 2.13
N ASN A 625 -35.98 -16.79 2.20
CA ASN A 625 -35.07 -16.27 1.16
C ASN A 625 -33.79 -15.64 1.75
N PHE A 626 -33.20 -16.26 2.78
CA PHE A 626 -31.99 -15.77 3.43
C PHE A 626 -30.72 -16.43 2.88
N VAL A 627 -29.65 -15.64 2.71
CA VAL A 627 -28.29 -16.18 2.47
C VAL A 627 -27.52 -16.12 3.79
N LEU A 628 -27.61 -17.18 4.58
CA LEU A 628 -27.15 -17.25 5.98
C LEU A 628 -25.64 -17.02 6.13
N ASP A 629 -24.84 -17.65 5.27
CA ASP A 629 -23.36 -17.62 5.29
C ASP A 629 -22.81 -16.18 5.24
N ASN A 630 -23.47 -15.32 4.45
CA ASN A 630 -23.04 -13.93 4.25
C ASN A 630 -23.28 -13.04 5.47
N ILE A 631 -24.31 -13.35 6.26
CA ILE A 631 -24.63 -12.60 7.48
C ILE A 631 -23.71 -13.04 8.61
N MET A 632 -23.45 -14.34 8.71
CA MET A 632 -22.51 -14.90 9.67
C MET A 632 -21.10 -14.35 9.47
N ASN A 633 -20.69 -14.04 8.25
CA ASN A 633 -19.42 -13.36 8.00
C ASN A 633 -19.32 -11.98 8.67
N ASN A 634 -20.40 -11.20 8.74
CA ASN A 634 -20.39 -9.90 9.42
C ASN A 634 -20.19 -10.06 10.94
N TYR A 635 -20.85 -11.06 11.54
CA TYR A 635 -20.70 -11.36 12.98
C TYR A 635 -19.32 -11.99 13.29
N TYR A 636 -18.80 -12.82 12.40
CA TYR A 636 -17.42 -13.30 12.44
C TYR A 636 -16.44 -12.14 12.42
N ASN A 637 -16.58 -11.20 11.48
CA ASN A 637 -15.73 -10.03 11.41
C ASN A 637 -15.84 -9.15 12.65
N ALA A 638 -17.04 -9.01 13.22
CA ALA A 638 -17.28 -8.20 14.38
C ALA A 638 -16.59 -8.75 15.64
N ILE A 639 -16.76 -10.05 15.91
CA ILE A 639 -16.16 -10.70 17.09
C ILE A 639 -14.66 -10.98 16.91
N ASN A 640 -14.17 -11.03 15.66
CA ASN A 640 -12.74 -11.15 15.33
C ASN A 640 -12.07 -9.80 15.05
N SER A 641 -12.71 -8.67 15.37
CA SER A 641 -12.18 -7.34 15.04
C SER A 641 -10.76 -7.11 15.55
N LEU A 642 -10.42 -7.60 16.75
CA LEU A 642 -9.07 -7.58 17.30
C LEU A 642 -8.09 -8.37 16.40
N TYR A 643 -8.34 -9.66 16.15
CA TYR A 643 -7.45 -10.51 15.35
C TYR A 643 -7.26 -9.99 13.93
N ILE A 644 -8.33 -9.49 13.30
CA ILE A 644 -8.25 -8.87 11.98
C ILE A 644 -7.37 -7.62 12.01
N SER A 645 -7.50 -6.78 13.03
CA SER A 645 -6.71 -5.54 13.17
C SER A 645 -5.22 -5.82 13.35
N TYR A 646 -4.87 -6.94 13.97
CA TYR A 646 -3.50 -7.41 14.14
C TYR A 646 -3.04 -8.41 13.08
N LYS A 647 -3.80 -8.57 11.97
CA LYS A 647 -3.51 -9.50 10.87
C LYS A 647 -3.28 -10.96 11.32
N MET A 648 -3.87 -11.36 12.45
CA MET A 648 -3.83 -12.74 12.94
C MET A 648 -4.88 -13.63 12.25
N THR A 649 -5.94 -13.01 11.74
CA THR A 649 -6.96 -13.67 10.91
C THR A 649 -7.39 -12.74 9.79
N GLU A 650 -7.89 -13.31 8.70
CA GLU A 650 -8.42 -12.54 7.58
C GLU A 650 -9.87 -12.11 7.81
N ARG A 651 -10.21 -10.92 7.31
CA ARG A 651 -11.58 -10.43 7.29
C ARG A 651 -12.38 -11.23 6.25
N LYS A 652 -13.49 -11.84 6.67
CA LYS A 652 -14.46 -12.49 5.77
C LYS A 652 -15.31 -11.45 5.03
N ASP A 653 -16.07 -11.87 4.02
CA ASP A 653 -16.82 -10.92 3.20
C ASP A 653 -18.02 -10.29 3.90
N ASN A 654 -18.13 -8.97 3.76
CA ASN A 654 -19.36 -8.25 4.12
C ASN A 654 -20.31 -8.32 2.92
N LEU A 655 -21.12 -9.38 2.81
CA LEU A 655 -22.11 -9.47 1.73
C LEU A 655 -23.46 -8.95 2.18
N PHE A 656 -23.72 -7.70 1.80
CA PHE A 656 -25.06 -7.22 1.49
C PHE A 656 -24.98 -6.54 0.12
N GLU A 657 -24.87 -7.32 -0.96
CA GLU A 657 -25.51 -6.84 -2.19
C GLU A 657 -27.01 -6.85 -1.89
N LEU A 658 -27.59 -5.67 -1.69
CA LEU A 658 -29.01 -5.48 -1.94
C LEU A 658 -29.26 -6.12 -3.30
N PRO A 659 -30.23 -7.05 -3.46
CA PRO A 659 -30.52 -7.61 -4.77
C PRO A 659 -30.71 -6.41 -5.70
N LYS A 660 -29.80 -6.24 -6.67
CA LYS A 660 -29.97 -5.22 -7.70
C LYS A 660 -31.36 -5.48 -8.26
N LYS A 661 -32.26 -4.48 -8.21
CA LYS A 661 -33.47 -4.52 -9.01
C LYS A 661 -33.00 -4.90 -10.42
N ARG A 662 -33.36 -6.09 -10.89
CA ARG A 662 -33.24 -6.44 -12.30
C ARG A 662 -34.15 -5.46 -13.03
N TRP A 663 -33.61 -4.33 -13.45
CA TRP A 663 -34.19 -3.58 -14.55
C TRP A 663 -34.00 -4.44 -15.80
N GLY A 664 -35.11 -4.82 -16.42
CA GLY A 664 -35.13 -5.50 -17.72
C GLY A 664 -35.25 -7.02 -17.67
N LYS A 665 -36.40 -7.54 -17.22
CA LYS A 665 -37.08 -8.68 -17.87
C LYS A 665 -38.60 -8.49 -17.75
N LYS A 666 -39.12 -7.55 -18.54
CA LYS A 666 -40.49 -7.60 -19.06
C LYS A 666 -40.35 -7.86 -20.55
N HIS A 667 -41.22 -8.71 -21.08
CA HIS A 667 -41.18 -9.37 -22.40
C HIS A 667 -40.22 -10.57 -22.40
N GLU A 668 -40.64 -11.80 -22.67
CA GLU A 668 -41.69 -12.25 -23.58
C GLU A 668 -42.65 -13.27 -22.92
N LYS A 669 -43.87 -13.27 -23.46
CA LYS A 669 -44.87 -14.34 -23.35
C LYS A 669 -44.45 -15.52 -24.20
#